data_AF-A0A7V6HJD9-F1
#
_entry.id   AF-A0A7V6HJD9-F1
#
_cell.length_a   1.000
_cell.length_b   1.000
_cell.length_c   1.000
_cell.angle_alpha   90.00
_cell.angle_beta   90.00
_cell.angle_gamma   90.00
#
_symmetry.space_group_name_H-M   'P 1'
#
loop_
_entity.id
_entity.type
_entity.pdbx_description
1 polymer ?
#
loop_
_entity_poly.entity_id
_entity_poly.type
_entity_poly.pdbx_seq_one_letter_code
_entity_poly.pdbx_strand_id
1 'polypeptide(L)'
;MIRARFPLVLIIPVTFAQAVQPVLTSPSGNVAFSREHGAITTVTPTGQTGSIWQSGEDGLWSARFADGSTLSALNFHATNALRSFACAPVAGQDAWTFTYRAPEITVRVNAHARPDGIELTADLFPAKQLLLRFDLPGRLRFAPESVTRFIMPHNGNTGLGLALNHRFFEAQPEHRPSGWRAVTAGPSGYRRLYGDNLVQRKDHDAAVPITVTEEGKRWFSATTVARANQTAVIVNRPPTASQADLVLVDSPNGPYFSASRLGGTQGGLWRIGGGVQKEEAPTALALVTATVAKLAAVPDTPRTRIGLVSLVNGPERGAWCHVTVAEWRDRLTAIAARSRGRLTFTELTSPHAMLTAARASDYLCILNPYGESIPAPTDDGLPETLDALRAYVKAGGHWFEVGGHPFYHALRPTRFYNYTPSYPSAFADFMHLESTHGRASLYRVQPRTVTQPWAAAASHEAIFVPGELGCGGDARGGSCEHAFHTHVAPGTAWRTPTVRMTLGTPVYDDLARYAAANTLTRTLASKIAPETLSRLKQAPLLYLSGSCREKESALERLPMPTLIHFADYLKGGFDKEYPDHLPPHPSFGTADELRTFFSRARAMGHLISPYTNPTWWCDEPKGPTFAREGDAPLLKGLDGKPRHERYSDNTGWTTTLWHPAVKTANRRTVQQFTREFPVDILFQDQCGARRWHYDTNPASPCPYAYSEGMIAMNDEDSRVVPLGTENGWDRVANYQTLLSGLSWGIVPTEHGPTWVRLFKTTYPADTWEIFPLALALMHDKAIFLHHDLGQFVTNDRVLSWTLGLGYSLSYRATPEMLTRDEHAQWLAWLACLQRTVCARYLGEPLRAFKHDRAPLLATDGDPRRASDDGTLDATYGDVRLRCNLGDVPRTVAGAQLPAYGFRADAPGLTAGLAPDGTGYVTQRTDDRSELWLYGFPGAAVAIPVPFPNGVDLALDGTPAMRLKVADGALRLTLPQRGSPVRIQPPAERAARAPRDWPGAKPVIAVIDLGAGVSPALTSVTPAAWRAALEASDLIRKHGLTLRVLATYDELAAALAAGPERTFAIVNPYGEIFLSPGPDRWRETLDAVRAYVNHGGIWWETAAYSFHRAVFRRGEAWRTELTGPAGLRHLRLPITAGEVDQPPESLHATEIGNAWLGPELAARVAKSVSSVNRGVPSAPAAPATVLVAGIDDGFIGGYRLEGWGTLWRVGGFNPDPALTPAVAVAALVHQYTTPPEPLPLLGTRFLYHLNVER
;
A
#
# COMPACT_ATOMS: atom_id res chain seq x y z
N MET A 1 47.74 -73.83 51.15
CA MET A 1 48.11 -73.22 49.84
C MET A 1 47.28 -73.90 48.76
N ILE A 2 46.20 -73.24 48.34
CA ILE A 2 45.14 -73.83 47.52
C ILE A 2 45.28 -73.30 46.08
N ARG A 3 45.32 -74.24 45.12
CA ARG A 3 45.31 -74.00 43.66
C ARG A 3 44.02 -73.28 43.25
N ALA A 4 44.13 -72.22 42.45
CA ALA A 4 42.99 -71.60 41.76
C ALA A 4 43.18 -71.67 40.24
N ARG A 5 42.06 -71.96 39.57
CA ARG A 5 41.86 -72.30 38.16
C ARG A 5 41.87 -71.06 37.26
N PHE A 6 42.41 -71.17 36.05
CA PHE A 6 42.09 -70.29 34.92
C PHE A 6 40.83 -70.78 34.21
N PRO A 7 39.87 -69.92 33.83
CA PRO A 7 38.87 -70.27 32.84
C PRO A 7 39.27 -69.78 31.44
N LEU A 8 39.04 -70.68 30.48
CA LEU A 8 39.11 -70.49 29.04
C LEU A 8 38.01 -69.49 28.61
N VAL A 9 38.39 -68.37 27.98
CA VAL A 9 37.44 -67.43 27.38
C VAL A 9 37.04 -67.94 26.00
N LEU A 10 35.76 -68.31 25.85
CA LEU A 10 35.12 -68.65 24.59
C LEU A 10 34.97 -67.36 23.74
N ILE A 11 35.68 -67.28 22.61
CA ILE A 11 35.48 -66.21 21.62
C ILE A 11 34.24 -66.57 20.80
N ILE A 12 33.12 -65.92 21.08
CA ILE A 12 31.94 -65.90 20.21
C ILE A 12 32.24 -64.91 19.07
N PRO A 13 32.10 -65.28 17.79
CA PRO A 13 32.25 -64.33 16.71
C PRO A 13 31.08 -63.35 16.76
N VAL A 14 31.34 -62.12 17.19
CA VAL A 14 30.43 -60.99 16.99
C VAL A 14 30.44 -60.72 15.49
N THR A 15 29.43 -61.21 14.79
CA THR A 15 29.08 -60.74 13.46
C THR A 15 28.82 -59.25 13.57
N PHE A 16 29.76 -58.42 13.12
CA PHE A 16 29.52 -57.02 12.80
C PHE A 16 28.45 -57.00 11.71
N ALA A 17 27.19 -56.89 12.10
CA ALA A 17 26.15 -56.46 11.18
C ALA A 17 26.63 -55.10 10.65
N GLN A 18 26.97 -55.03 9.36
CA GLN A 18 27.11 -53.76 8.67
C GLN A 18 25.77 -53.04 8.88
N ALA A 19 25.73 -52.12 9.83
CA ALA A 19 24.52 -51.37 10.10
C ALA A 19 24.12 -50.69 8.78
N VAL A 20 22.83 -50.62 8.49
CA VAL A 20 22.26 -50.07 7.24
C VAL A 20 21.93 -48.60 7.44
N GLN A 21 22.14 -47.76 6.41
CA GLN A 21 21.88 -46.32 6.53
C GLN A 21 20.36 -46.13 6.67
N PRO A 22 19.86 -45.32 7.61
CA PRO A 22 18.45 -45.03 7.68
C PRO A 22 18.03 -44.31 6.40
N VAL A 23 17.31 -45.02 5.55
CA VAL A 23 16.78 -44.52 4.27
C VAL A 23 15.33 -44.95 4.19
N LEU A 24 14.46 -44.01 3.83
CA LEU A 24 13.07 -44.26 3.45
C LEU A 24 12.96 -44.21 1.93
N THR A 25 12.35 -45.23 1.34
CA THR A 25 12.24 -45.37 -0.12
C THR A 25 10.79 -45.28 -0.54
N SER A 26 10.46 -44.29 -1.37
CA SER A 26 9.15 -44.14 -1.99
C SER A 26 9.22 -44.25 -3.51
N PRO A 27 8.11 -44.59 -4.20
CA PRO A 27 8.01 -44.42 -5.65
C PRO A 27 8.39 -43.02 -6.15
N SER A 28 8.20 -42.00 -5.31
CA SER A 28 8.50 -40.60 -5.61
C SER A 28 9.93 -40.14 -5.28
N GLY A 29 10.72 -40.97 -4.58
CA GLY A 29 12.12 -40.67 -4.26
C GLY A 29 12.58 -41.23 -2.92
N ASN A 30 13.80 -40.84 -2.52
CA ASN A 30 14.47 -41.33 -1.31
C ASN A 30 14.75 -40.20 -0.32
N VAL A 31 14.65 -40.50 0.97
CA VAL A 31 15.11 -39.61 2.05
C VAL A 31 16.07 -40.38 2.96
N ALA A 32 17.31 -39.89 3.09
CA ALA A 32 18.35 -40.53 3.89
C ALA A 32 18.70 -39.72 5.13
N PHE A 33 18.92 -40.40 6.26
CA PHE A 33 19.25 -39.78 7.55
C PHE A 33 20.62 -40.23 8.07
N SER A 34 21.24 -39.38 8.90
CA SER A 34 22.49 -39.66 9.60
C SER A 34 22.28 -40.68 10.72
N ARG A 35 23.20 -41.64 10.87
CA ARG A 35 23.23 -42.58 12.01
C ARG A 35 23.83 -42.02 13.27
N GLU A 36 24.49 -40.89 13.16
CA GLU A 36 25.21 -40.29 14.28
C GLU A 36 24.28 -39.37 15.07
N HIS A 37 23.36 -38.70 14.39
CA HIS A 37 22.50 -37.67 14.98
C HIS A 37 21.11 -37.51 14.30
N GLY A 38 20.78 -38.35 13.31
CA GLY A 38 19.46 -38.40 12.69
C GLY A 38 19.12 -37.27 11.71
N ALA A 39 20.05 -36.36 11.41
CA ALA A 39 19.79 -35.29 10.46
C ALA A 39 19.49 -35.83 9.06
N ILE A 40 18.64 -35.12 8.30
CA ILE A 40 18.38 -35.44 6.89
C ILE A 40 19.63 -35.09 6.10
N THR A 41 20.24 -36.10 5.48
CA THR A 41 21.46 -35.97 4.69
C THR A 41 21.17 -35.70 3.22
N THR A 42 20.12 -36.34 2.68
CA THR A 42 19.68 -36.14 1.29
C THR A 42 18.16 -36.35 1.17
N VAL A 43 17.55 -35.58 0.27
CA VAL A 43 16.17 -35.73 -0.21
C VAL A 43 16.24 -35.73 -1.73
N THR A 44 16.03 -36.88 -2.35
CA THR A 44 16.25 -37.06 -3.80
C THR A 44 14.99 -37.57 -4.47
N PRO A 45 14.29 -36.73 -5.26
CA PRO A 45 13.16 -37.18 -6.06
C PRO A 45 13.56 -38.27 -7.08
N THR A 46 12.60 -39.12 -7.46
CA THR A 46 12.84 -40.20 -8.45
C THR A 46 13.38 -39.64 -9.77
N GLY A 47 14.44 -40.26 -10.29
CA GLY A 47 15.08 -39.86 -11.54
C GLY A 47 16.04 -38.67 -11.40
N GLN A 48 16.25 -38.13 -10.20
CA GLN A 48 17.21 -37.06 -9.92
C GLN A 48 18.44 -37.60 -9.21
N THR A 49 19.58 -36.90 -9.34
CA THR A 49 20.84 -37.25 -8.67
C THR A 49 21.22 -36.26 -7.57
N GLY A 50 20.69 -35.03 -7.63
CA GLY A 50 20.92 -33.99 -6.63
C GLY A 50 19.94 -34.06 -5.47
N SER A 51 20.33 -33.49 -4.32
CA SER A 51 19.42 -33.31 -3.19
C SER A 51 18.66 -31.99 -3.32
N ILE A 52 17.36 -32.01 -3.01
CA ILE A 52 16.55 -30.79 -2.96
C ILE A 52 16.62 -30.11 -1.59
N TRP A 53 16.73 -30.90 -0.52
CA TRP A 53 16.86 -30.42 0.85
C TRP A 53 17.83 -31.28 1.65
N GLN A 54 18.46 -30.66 2.63
CA GLN A 54 19.19 -31.33 3.70
C GLN A 54 18.98 -30.58 5.01
N SER A 55 19.17 -31.24 6.14
CA SER A 55 19.16 -30.56 7.43
C SER A 55 20.30 -29.54 7.53
N GLY A 56 20.00 -28.38 8.12
CA GLY A 56 20.96 -27.35 8.49
C GLY A 56 21.52 -27.56 9.90
N GLU A 57 21.83 -26.45 10.55
CA GLU A 57 22.49 -26.36 11.86
C GLU A 57 21.70 -26.88 13.06
N ASP A 58 20.41 -27.14 12.88
CA ASP A 58 19.57 -27.74 13.92
C ASP A 58 19.46 -29.27 13.77
N GLY A 59 19.80 -29.82 12.60
CA GLY A 59 19.58 -31.24 12.32
C GLY A 59 18.11 -31.55 12.04
N LEU A 60 17.59 -32.66 12.59
CA LEU A 60 16.22 -33.13 12.34
C LEU A 60 15.14 -32.32 13.07
N TRP A 61 15.47 -31.64 14.17
CA TRP A 61 14.53 -30.84 14.95
C TRP A 61 15.24 -29.78 15.79
N SER A 62 14.50 -28.74 16.21
CA SER A 62 14.96 -27.74 17.19
C SER A 62 13.87 -27.45 18.21
N ALA A 63 14.24 -27.10 19.44
CA ALA A 63 13.35 -26.80 20.54
C ALA A 63 13.73 -25.48 21.20
N ARG A 64 12.72 -24.66 21.56
CA ARG A 64 12.91 -23.41 22.34
C ARG A 64 12.04 -23.41 23.59
N PHE A 65 12.69 -23.17 24.73
CA PHE A 65 12.06 -23.16 26.04
C PHE A 65 11.68 -21.73 26.48
N ALA A 66 10.87 -21.63 27.53
CA ALA A 66 10.35 -20.35 28.05
C ALA A 66 11.42 -19.40 28.60
N ASP A 67 12.58 -19.92 29.02
CA ASP A 67 13.74 -19.12 29.45
C ASP A 67 14.58 -18.59 28.28
N GLY A 68 14.17 -18.88 27.04
CA GLY A 68 14.86 -18.50 25.80
C GLY A 68 15.97 -19.46 25.39
N SER A 69 16.29 -20.49 26.20
CA SER A 69 17.27 -21.51 25.82
C SER A 69 16.77 -22.34 24.63
N THR A 70 17.73 -22.83 23.85
CA THR A 70 17.47 -23.68 22.67
C THR A 70 18.27 -24.97 22.75
N LEU A 71 17.71 -26.04 22.17
CA LEU A 71 18.36 -27.33 22.04
C LEU A 71 17.95 -27.94 20.70
N SER A 72 18.89 -28.53 19.96
CA SER A 72 18.62 -29.09 18.65
C SER A 72 19.17 -30.51 18.50
N ALA A 73 18.74 -31.21 17.46
CA ALA A 73 19.14 -32.60 17.19
C ALA A 73 20.66 -32.75 17.02
N LEU A 74 21.37 -31.74 16.46
CA LEU A 74 22.83 -31.78 16.30
C LEU A 74 23.62 -31.66 17.61
N ASN A 75 22.96 -31.35 18.74
CA ASN A 75 23.61 -31.42 20.05
C ASN A 75 23.70 -32.85 20.61
N PHE A 76 23.13 -33.84 19.91
CA PHE A 76 23.12 -35.25 20.31
C PHE A 76 24.02 -36.06 19.37
N HIS A 77 24.58 -37.14 19.91
CA HIS A 77 25.41 -38.05 19.12
C HIS A 77 25.26 -39.49 19.62
N ALA A 78 25.42 -40.48 18.74
CA ALA A 78 25.32 -41.90 19.08
C ALA A 78 26.30 -42.36 20.17
N THR A 79 27.41 -41.63 20.35
CA THR A 79 28.46 -41.92 21.36
C THR A 79 28.44 -40.97 22.56
N ASN A 80 27.54 -39.98 22.60
CA ASN A 80 27.48 -39.02 23.70
C ASN A 80 26.59 -39.55 24.82
N ALA A 81 27.18 -39.84 26.00
CA ALA A 81 26.45 -40.41 27.13
C ALA A 81 25.45 -39.42 27.78
N LEU A 82 25.71 -38.11 27.73
CA LEU A 82 24.85 -37.09 28.33
C LEU A 82 23.68 -36.71 27.41
N ARG A 83 23.96 -36.62 26.10
CA ARG A 83 23.00 -36.28 25.05
C ARG A 83 23.03 -37.37 23.99
N SER A 84 22.42 -38.49 24.31
CA SER A 84 22.49 -39.71 23.51
C SER A 84 21.47 -39.72 22.37
N PHE A 85 21.88 -40.26 21.23
CA PHE A 85 21.05 -40.49 20.06
C PHE A 85 21.01 -41.99 19.72
N ALA A 86 19.85 -42.48 19.31
CA ALA A 86 19.70 -43.81 18.74
C ALA A 86 18.67 -43.80 17.60
N CYS A 87 18.87 -44.63 16.58
CA CYS A 87 17.89 -44.87 15.52
C CYS A 87 17.62 -46.37 15.37
N ALA A 88 16.38 -46.73 15.07
CA ALA A 88 15.97 -48.11 14.83
C ALA A 88 14.88 -48.18 13.75
N PRO A 89 14.91 -49.21 12.88
CA PRO A 89 13.81 -49.47 11.96
C PRO A 89 12.58 -49.97 12.72
N VAL A 90 11.39 -49.65 12.22
CA VAL A 90 10.12 -50.18 12.75
C VAL A 90 9.84 -51.53 12.10
N ALA A 91 9.73 -52.58 12.90
CA ALA A 91 9.55 -53.94 12.40
C ALA A 91 8.31 -54.04 11.47
N GLY A 92 8.52 -54.56 10.26
CA GLY A 92 7.45 -54.78 9.27
C GLY A 92 6.94 -53.52 8.55
N GLN A 93 7.59 -52.37 8.73
CA GLN A 93 7.21 -51.11 8.08
C GLN A 93 8.43 -50.44 7.43
N ASP A 94 8.23 -49.70 6.33
CA ASP A 94 9.27 -48.79 5.82
C ASP A 94 9.22 -47.49 6.65
N ALA A 95 9.71 -47.59 7.88
CA ALA A 95 9.68 -46.53 8.87
C ALA A 95 10.87 -46.62 9.83
N TRP A 96 11.28 -45.47 10.36
CA TRP A 96 12.37 -45.32 11.31
C TRP A 96 11.94 -44.50 12.52
N THR A 97 12.45 -44.86 13.69
CA THR A 97 12.33 -44.09 14.92
C THR A 97 13.68 -43.57 15.36
N PHE A 98 13.76 -42.26 15.58
CA PHE A 98 14.94 -41.53 16.03
C PHE A 98 14.72 -41.04 17.47
N THR A 99 15.49 -41.54 18.43
CA THR A 99 15.35 -41.22 19.86
C THR A 99 16.53 -40.39 20.36
N TYR A 100 16.23 -39.25 20.96
CA TYR A 100 17.16 -38.30 21.53
C TYR A 100 16.88 -38.19 23.04
N ARG A 101 17.89 -38.42 23.88
CA ARG A 101 17.75 -38.36 25.35
C ARG A 101 18.77 -37.43 25.96
N ALA A 102 18.28 -36.41 26.66
CA ALA A 102 19.07 -35.47 27.43
C ALA A 102 18.36 -35.15 28.76
N PRO A 103 19.08 -34.60 29.77
CA PRO A 103 18.47 -34.16 31.03
C PRO A 103 17.38 -33.09 30.87
N GLU A 104 17.39 -32.34 29.77
CA GLU A 104 16.44 -31.26 29.48
C GLU A 104 15.15 -31.76 28.83
N ILE A 105 15.25 -32.73 27.91
CA ILE A 105 14.14 -33.24 27.10
C ILE A 105 14.46 -34.63 26.50
N THR A 106 13.43 -35.45 26.37
CA THR A 106 13.45 -36.62 25.47
C THR A 106 12.61 -36.32 24.23
N VAL A 107 13.16 -36.57 23.05
CA VAL A 107 12.48 -36.41 21.77
C VAL A 107 12.51 -37.74 21.02
N ARG A 108 11.38 -38.17 20.49
CA ARG A 108 11.29 -39.32 19.58
C ARG A 108 10.65 -38.86 18.26
N VAL A 109 11.42 -38.83 17.19
CA VAL A 109 10.91 -38.55 15.84
C VAL A 109 10.61 -39.86 15.14
N ASN A 110 9.39 -40.02 14.64
CA ASN A 110 8.98 -41.15 13.81
C ASN A 110 8.86 -40.68 12.37
N ALA A 111 9.54 -41.36 11.46
CA ALA A 111 9.53 -41.09 10.03
C ALA A 111 9.04 -42.32 9.28
N HIS A 112 8.06 -42.14 8.39
CA HIS A 112 7.49 -43.25 7.61
C HIS A 112 7.37 -42.90 6.14
N ALA A 113 7.63 -43.89 5.28
CA ALA A 113 7.48 -43.75 3.84
C ALA A 113 6.01 -43.74 3.42
N ARG A 114 5.74 -43.06 2.31
CA ARG A 114 4.46 -43.02 1.60
C ARG A 114 4.70 -43.13 0.11
N PRO A 115 3.68 -43.48 -0.70
CA PRO A 115 3.82 -43.49 -2.16
C PRO A 115 4.34 -42.16 -2.73
N ASP A 116 3.96 -41.03 -2.12
CA ASP A 116 4.24 -39.67 -2.57
C ASP A 116 5.43 -38.98 -1.87
N GLY A 117 6.09 -39.64 -0.92
CA GLY A 117 7.20 -39.08 -0.15
C GLY A 117 7.30 -39.67 1.27
N ILE A 118 7.38 -38.83 2.31
CA ILE A 118 7.47 -39.26 3.71
C ILE A 118 6.56 -38.41 4.62
N GLU A 119 6.28 -38.89 5.83
CA GLU A 119 5.81 -38.02 6.91
C GLU A 119 6.65 -38.17 8.18
N LEU A 120 6.63 -37.11 9.00
CA LEU A 120 7.35 -36.96 10.24
C LEU A 120 6.36 -36.61 11.36
N THR A 121 6.54 -37.24 12.52
CA THR A 121 5.88 -36.86 13.79
C THR A 121 6.91 -36.90 14.91
N ALA A 122 6.73 -36.09 15.96
CA ALA A 122 7.59 -36.14 17.13
C ALA A 122 6.79 -36.29 18.43
N ASP A 123 7.22 -37.22 19.29
CA ASP A 123 6.81 -37.32 20.68
C ASP A 123 7.84 -36.60 21.56
N LEU A 124 7.40 -35.63 22.34
CA LEU A 124 8.22 -34.76 23.17
C LEU A 124 7.93 -34.99 24.65
N PHE A 125 8.97 -35.00 25.47
CA PHE A 125 8.87 -35.09 26.93
C PHE A 125 9.91 -34.16 27.58
N PRO A 126 9.61 -32.85 27.73
CA PRO A 126 10.49 -31.91 28.43
C PRO A 126 10.55 -32.26 29.92
N ALA A 127 11.74 -32.18 30.52
CA ALA A 127 11.96 -32.61 31.90
C ALA A 127 12.10 -31.44 32.90
N LYS A 128 12.63 -30.29 32.46
CA LYS A 128 13.00 -29.18 33.38
C LYS A 128 12.30 -27.87 33.07
N GLN A 129 12.22 -27.49 31.80
CA GLN A 129 11.72 -26.19 31.36
C GLN A 129 10.46 -26.34 30.51
N LEU A 130 9.59 -25.34 30.59
CA LEU A 130 8.40 -25.24 29.73
C LEU A 130 8.83 -25.09 28.27
N LEU A 131 8.33 -25.97 27.39
CA LEU A 131 8.59 -25.91 25.95
C LEU A 131 7.54 -25.03 25.25
N LEU A 132 7.99 -24.05 24.47
CA LEU A 132 7.11 -23.09 23.77
C LEU A 132 7.13 -23.21 22.24
N ARG A 133 8.21 -23.74 21.67
CA ARG A 133 8.33 -23.93 20.22
C ARG A 133 9.12 -25.20 19.89
N PHE A 134 8.66 -25.89 18.86
CA PHE A 134 9.33 -27.07 18.32
C PHE A 134 9.31 -27.06 16.80
N ASP A 135 10.49 -27.18 16.19
CA ASP A 135 10.72 -27.12 14.75
C ASP A 135 10.87 -28.56 14.23
N LEU A 136 10.04 -28.94 13.27
CA LEU A 136 10.05 -30.27 12.66
C LEU A 136 9.69 -30.19 11.15
N PRO A 137 10.57 -30.66 10.26
CA PRO A 137 11.99 -30.84 10.52
C PRO A 137 12.63 -29.53 11.03
N GLY A 138 13.80 -29.64 11.68
CA GLY A 138 14.68 -28.49 11.90
C GLY A 138 15.05 -27.82 10.58
N ARG A 139 15.65 -26.62 10.64
CA ARG A 139 15.93 -25.79 9.44
C ARG A 139 16.48 -26.62 8.29
N LEU A 140 15.83 -26.54 7.13
CA LEU A 140 16.28 -27.18 5.91
C LEU A 140 17.14 -26.21 5.08
N ARG A 141 18.09 -26.76 4.33
CA ARG A 141 19.06 -26.04 3.49
C ARG A 141 18.98 -26.50 2.04
N PHE A 142 19.23 -25.56 1.14
CA PHE A 142 19.32 -25.77 -0.31
C PHE A 142 20.29 -24.77 -0.94
N ALA A 143 20.81 -25.13 -2.12
CA ALA A 143 21.70 -24.29 -2.89
C ALA A 143 20.90 -23.16 -3.59
N PRO A 144 21.17 -21.87 -3.32
CA PRO A 144 20.43 -20.75 -3.93
C PRO A 144 20.36 -20.83 -5.46
N GLU A 145 21.47 -21.16 -6.13
CA GLU A 145 21.60 -21.24 -7.57
C GLU A 145 20.74 -22.34 -8.21
N SER A 146 20.33 -23.34 -7.43
CA SER A 146 19.43 -24.39 -7.89
C SER A 146 17.96 -23.94 -7.95
N VAL A 147 17.60 -22.86 -7.25
CA VAL A 147 16.21 -22.45 -7.05
C VAL A 147 15.63 -21.86 -8.34
N THR A 148 14.61 -22.52 -8.87
CA THR A 148 13.76 -21.95 -9.93
C THR A 148 12.64 -21.13 -9.28
N ARG A 149 11.88 -21.74 -8.36
CA ARG A 149 10.84 -21.08 -7.57
C ARG A 149 10.75 -21.69 -6.18
N PHE A 150 10.67 -20.84 -5.16
CA PHE A 150 10.30 -21.22 -3.80
C PHE A 150 8.95 -20.58 -3.48
N ILE A 151 7.91 -21.41 -3.33
CA ILE A 151 6.53 -21.00 -3.17
C ILE A 151 6.13 -21.12 -1.70
N MET A 152 5.52 -20.07 -1.17
CA MET A 152 5.03 -20.05 0.20
C MET A 152 3.83 -19.08 0.35
N PRO A 153 3.02 -19.23 1.41
CA PRO A 153 1.92 -18.32 1.68
C PRO A 153 2.44 -16.91 1.98
N HIS A 154 1.60 -15.93 1.68
CA HIS A 154 1.79 -14.59 2.19
C HIS A 154 1.07 -14.42 3.54
N ASN A 155 1.50 -13.45 4.33
CA ASN A 155 0.64 -12.85 5.35
C ASN A 155 -0.68 -12.38 4.70
N GLY A 156 -1.83 -12.73 5.28
CA GLY A 156 -3.15 -12.40 4.81
C GLY A 156 -3.42 -10.90 4.73
N ASN A 157 -2.76 -10.09 5.56
CA ASN A 157 -2.80 -8.63 5.42
C ASN A 157 -2.02 -8.10 4.21
N THR A 158 -1.36 -8.93 3.43
CA THR A 158 -0.48 -8.45 2.36
C THR A 158 -0.83 -9.04 1.00
N GLY A 159 -1.06 -10.35 0.87
CA GLY A 159 -1.24 -10.97 -0.44
C GLY A 159 -1.79 -12.40 -0.43
N LEU A 160 -1.84 -13.01 -1.62
CA LEU A 160 -2.38 -14.36 -1.87
C LEU A 160 -1.36 -15.50 -1.68
N GLY A 161 -0.08 -15.17 -1.76
CA GLY A 161 1.04 -16.10 -1.87
C GLY A 161 2.16 -15.48 -2.71
N LEU A 162 3.34 -16.07 -2.67
CA LEU A 162 4.49 -15.59 -3.43
C LEU A 162 5.35 -16.75 -3.94
N ALA A 163 5.99 -16.53 -5.09
CA ALA A 163 7.09 -17.35 -5.57
C ALA A 163 8.37 -16.52 -5.58
N LEU A 164 9.39 -17.01 -4.88
CA LEU A 164 10.72 -16.42 -4.77
C LEU A 164 11.67 -17.12 -5.74
N ASN A 165 12.55 -16.37 -6.40
CA ASN A 165 13.60 -16.94 -7.24
C ASN A 165 14.96 -16.99 -6.51
N HIS A 166 16.00 -17.55 -7.16
CA HIS A 166 17.35 -17.68 -6.57
C HIS A 166 17.90 -16.38 -5.97
N ARG A 167 17.66 -15.21 -6.60
CA ARG A 167 18.21 -13.92 -6.15
C ARG A 167 17.75 -13.52 -4.75
N PHE A 168 16.60 -14.01 -4.31
CA PHE A 168 16.13 -13.78 -2.94
C PHE A 168 17.06 -14.43 -1.89
N PHE A 169 17.61 -15.59 -2.22
CA PHE A 169 18.43 -16.41 -1.31
C PHE A 169 19.93 -16.08 -1.39
N GLU A 170 20.34 -15.27 -2.38
CA GLU A 170 21.72 -14.85 -2.59
C GLU A 170 22.11 -13.62 -1.75
N ALA A 171 23.42 -13.40 -1.62
CA ALA A 171 23.97 -12.24 -0.93
C ALA A 171 23.80 -10.95 -1.77
N GLN A 172 23.01 -10.01 -1.26
CA GLN A 172 22.75 -8.71 -1.88
C GLN A 172 23.97 -7.79 -1.81
N PRO A 173 24.37 -7.06 -2.87
CA PRO A 173 25.57 -6.22 -2.85
C PRO A 173 25.60 -5.20 -1.69
N GLU A 174 26.78 -4.85 -1.17
CA GLU A 174 26.90 -3.89 -0.04
C GLU A 174 26.35 -2.50 -0.33
N HIS A 175 26.43 -2.05 -1.59
CA HIS A 175 25.87 -0.77 -2.03
C HIS A 175 24.35 -0.80 -2.25
N ARG A 176 23.75 -2.00 -2.22
CA ARG A 176 22.30 -2.23 -2.34
C ARG A 176 21.89 -3.41 -1.43
N PRO A 177 22.03 -3.25 -0.10
CA PRO A 177 21.77 -4.33 0.84
C PRO A 177 20.28 -4.70 0.87
N SER A 178 19.94 -5.85 1.45
CA SER A 178 18.54 -6.24 1.65
C SER A 178 17.78 -5.33 2.61
N GLY A 179 18.51 -4.65 3.48
CA GLY A 179 17.98 -3.69 4.44
C GLY A 179 19.07 -3.30 5.43
N TRP A 180 18.66 -2.72 6.56
CA TRP A 180 19.59 -2.25 7.60
C TRP A 180 19.14 -2.73 8.97
N ARG A 181 20.09 -3.15 9.79
CA ARG A 181 19.86 -3.55 11.19
C ARG A 181 20.57 -2.58 12.12
N ALA A 182 19.93 -2.22 13.21
CA ALA A 182 20.53 -1.43 14.29
C ALA A 182 21.29 -2.36 15.24
N VAL A 183 22.57 -2.09 15.46
CA VAL A 183 23.42 -2.78 16.44
C VAL A 183 23.68 -1.84 17.59
N THR A 184 23.28 -2.21 18.81
CA THR A 184 23.44 -1.37 20.00
C THR A 184 24.91 -1.20 20.37
N ALA A 185 25.38 0.03 20.37
CA ALA A 185 26.67 0.45 20.91
C ALA A 185 26.55 1.09 22.32
N GLY A 186 25.32 1.40 22.73
CA GLY A 186 25.03 2.11 23.98
C GLY A 186 25.53 3.55 23.94
N PRO A 187 25.70 4.22 25.09
CA PRO A 187 26.08 5.64 25.12
C PRO A 187 27.55 5.90 24.75
N SER A 188 28.32 4.86 24.39
CA SER A 188 29.75 4.96 24.08
C SER A 188 30.05 5.88 22.91
N GLY A 189 29.19 5.89 21.87
CA GLY A 189 29.35 6.76 20.71
C GLY A 189 29.24 8.25 21.08
N TYR A 190 28.22 8.60 21.87
CA TYR A 190 28.05 9.96 22.37
C TYR A 190 29.21 10.39 23.28
N ARG A 191 29.59 9.54 24.25
CA ARG A 191 30.73 9.79 25.15
C ARG A 191 32.02 10.03 24.38
N ARG A 192 32.26 9.30 23.28
CA ARG A 192 33.42 9.52 22.43
C ARG A 192 33.47 10.97 21.92
N LEU A 193 32.35 11.52 21.46
CA LEU A 193 32.31 12.88 20.89
C LEU A 193 32.28 13.99 21.95
N TYR A 194 31.46 13.83 23.00
CA TYR A 194 31.16 14.88 23.98
C TYR A 194 31.89 14.74 25.32
N GLY A 195 32.59 13.63 25.55
CA GLY A 195 33.34 13.35 26.78
C GLY A 195 32.51 12.81 27.95
N ASP A 196 31.18 12.93 27.93
CA ASP A 196 30.28 12.44 28.98
C ASP A 196 28.90 12.04 28.40
N ASN A 197 27.99 11.51 29.22
CA ASN A 197 26.64 11.11 28.83
C ASN A 197 25.67 12.30 28.73
N LEU A 198 24.51 12.04 28.11
CA LEU A 198 23.36 12.93 28.15
C LEU A 198 22.63 12.90 29.49
N VAL A 199 21.76 13.88 29.70
CA VAL A 199 20.74 13.79 30.75
C VAL A 199 19.72 12.72 30.33
N GLN A 200 19.64 11.63 31.10
CA GLN A 200 18.74 10.52 30.84
C GLN A 200 17.46 10.64 31.66
N ARG A 201 16.34 10.94 31.00
CA ARG A 201 14.99 10.96 31.61
C ARG A 201 14.17 9.75 31.16
N LYS A 202 12.94 9.60 31.66
CA LYS A 202 12.04 8.49 31.28
C LYS A 202 11.80 8.47 29.76
N ASP A 203 11.57 7.29 29.20
CA ASP A 203 11.33 7.14 27.76
C ASP A 203 10.00 7.78 27.35
N HIS A 204 8.97 7.56 28.16
CA HIS A 204 7.66 8.23 28.07
C HIS A 204 7.61 9.43 29.02
N ASP A 205 8.42 10.44 28.75
CA ASP A 205 8.36 11.70 29.50
C ASP A 205 7.23 12.60 28.95
N ALA A 206 6.71 13.50 29.80
CA ALA A 206 5.69 14.45 29.38
C ALA A 206 6.29 15.51 28.44
N ALA A 207 5.51 15.93 27.43
CA ALA A 207 5.87 17.08 26.62
C ALA A 207 5.88 18.36 27.47
N VAL A 208 6.91 19.19 27.30
CA VAL A 208 7.10 20.45 28.02
C VAL A 208 7.17 21.63 27.03
N PRO A 209 6.70 22.83 27.41
CA PRO A 209 6.84 24.01 26.55
C PRO A 209 8.32 24.32 26.28
N ILE A 210 8.60 24.76 25.06
CA ILE A 210 9.93 25.20 24.63
C ILE A 210 9.94 26.69 24.35
N THR A 211 11.10 27.32 24.52
CA THR A 211 11.30 28.75 24.26
C THR A 211 12.50 28.98 23.38
N VAL A 212 12.35 29.78 22.33
CA VAL A 212 13.46 30.25 21.51
C VAL A 212 14.29 31.25 22.30
N THR A 213 15.60 31.01 22.41
CA THR A 213 16.54 31.88 23.13
C THR A 213 16.78 33.18 22.36
N GLU A 214 17.39 34.18 23.00
CA GLU A 214 17.80 35.42 22.29
C GLU A 214 18.74 35.12 21.12
N GLU A 215 19.61 34.11 21.27
CA GLU A 215 20.44 33.64 20.18
C GLU A 215 19.58 32.98 19.09
N GLY A 216 18.64 32.09 19.45
CA GLY A 216 17.68 31.50 18.52
C GLY A 216 16.90 32.52 17.68
N LYS A 217 16.50 33.66 18.26
CA LYS A 217 15.83 34.76 17.54
C LYS A 217 16.69 35.39 16.44
N ARG A 218 18.02 35.27 16.50
CA ARG A 218 18.95 35.73 15.44
C ARG A 218 19.06 34.72 14.28
N TRP A 219 18.73 33.46 14.56
CA TRP A 219 18.77 32.36 13.60
C TRP A 219 17.43 32.15 12.89
N PHE A 220 16.32 32.38 13.59
CA PHE A 220 14.98 32.03 13.12
C PHE A 220 14.14 33.23 12.71
N SER A 221 13.23 33.00 11.76
CA SER A 221 12.20 33.97 11.38
C SER A 221 11.16 34.13 12.50
N ALA A 222 10.44 35.26 12.53
CA ALA A 222 9.36 35.47 13.49
C ALA A 222 8.31 34.34 13.50
N THR A 223 8.01 33.78 12.32
CA THR A 223 7.08 32.65 12.16
C THR A 223 7.61 31.37 12.81
N THR A 224 8.88 31.04 12.60
CA THR A 224 9.53 29.88 13.22
C THR A 224 9.59 30.04 14.75
N VAL A 225 9.85 31.25 15.23
CA VAL A 225 9.83 31.58 16.66
C VAL A 225 8.45 31.41 17.27
N ALA A 226 7.41 31.94 16.61
CA ALA A 226 6.04 31.80 17.08
C ALA A 226 5.60 30.33 17.15
N ARG A 227 5.90 29.54 16.10
CA ARG A 227 5.61 28.09 16.09
C ARG A 227 6.27 27.37 17.26
N ALA A 228 7.57 27.57 17.45
CA ALA A 228 8.31 26.92 18.51
C ALA A 228 7.74 27.28 19.90
N ASN A 229 7.51 28.57 20.18
CA ASN A 229 7.01 29.04 21.47
C ASN A 229 5.56 28.61 21.78
N GLN A 230 4.78 28.19 20.78
CA GLN A 230 3.42 27.69 20.95
C GLN A 230 3.34 26.16 21.06
N THR A 231 4.47 25.46 20.96
CA THR A 231 4.53 24.00 20.95
C THR A 231 5.09 23.48 22.28
N ALA A 232 4.56 22.35 22.75
CA ALA A 232 5.19 21.52 23.78
C ALA A 232 5.82 20.29 23.14
N VAL A 233 7.00 19.87 23.59
CA VAL A 233 7.75 18.74 23.03
C VAL A 233 8.37 17.87 24.12
N ILE A 234 8.67 16.61 23.80
CA ILE A 234 9.42 15.71 24.70
C ILE A 234 10.91 16.11 24.70
N VAL A 235 11.43 16.45 25.89
CA VAL A 235 12.85 16.79 26.11
C VAL A 235 13.46 15.83 27.13
N ASN A 236 13.69 14.59 26.72
CA ASN A 236 14.11 13.50 27.60
C ASN A 236 15.57 13.05 27.43
N ARG A 237 16.30 13.64 26.47
CA ARG A 237 17.73 13.42 26.17
C ARG A 237 18.53 14.72 25.99
N PRO A 238 18.30 15.81 26.76
CA PRO A 238 19.02 17.06 26.52
C PRO A 238 20.52 16.92 26.85
N PRO A 239 21.40 17.70 26.18
CA PRO A 239 22.80 17.78 26.59
C PRO A 239 22.90 18.51 27.92
N THR A 240 24.00 18.31 28.65
CA THR A 240 24.33 19.19 29.77
C THR A 240 24.78 20.57 29.26
N ALA A 241 24.76 21.59 30.13
CA ALA A 241 25.19 22.94 29.75
C ALA A 241 26.65 23.00 29.24
N SER A 242 27.54 22.13 29.75
CA SER A 242 28.93 22.04 29.30
C SER A 242 29.12 21.35 27.95
N GLN A 243 28.08 20.70 27.42
CA GLN A 243 28.10 19.98 26.15
C GLN A 243 27.47 20.77 24.99
N ALA A 244 26.90 21.94 25.25
CA ALA A 244 26.27 22.79 24.23
C ALA A 244 26.98 24.14 24.14
N ASP A 245 27.63 24.39 23.01
CA ASP A 245 28.30 25.66 22.71
C ASP A 245 27.32 26.74 22.21
N LEU A 246 26.15 26.31 21.75
CA LEU A 246 25.08 27.15 21.21
C LEU A 246 23.73 26.53 21.53
N VAL A 247 22.81 27.29 22.14
CA VAL A 247 21.43 26.85 22.41
C VAL A 247 20.47 27.80 21.73
N LEU A 248 19.75 27.31 20.72
CA LEU A 248 18.77 28.11 19.97
C LEU A 248 17.36 27.97 20.55
N VAL A 249 17.05 26.79 21.11
CA VAL A 249 15.76 26.52 21.76
C VAL A 249 16.01 25.78 23.05
N ASP A 250 15.40 26.27 24.13
CA ASP A 250 15.58 25.76 25.48
C ASP A 250 14.24 25.32 26.10
N SER A 251 14.31 24.57 27.20
CA SER A 251 13.15 24.06 27.92
C SER A 251 13.44 23.93 29.43
N PRO A 252 12.41 23.73 30.28
CA PRO A 252 12.61 23.44 31.69
C PRO A 252 13.45 22.18 31.97
N ASN A 253 13.52 21.25 31.01
CA ASN A 253 14.27 19.99 31.16
C ASN A 253 15.71 20.10 30.61
N GLY A 254 16.07 21.22 29.98
CA GLY A 254 17.37 21.47 29.34
C GLY A 254 17.26 21.80 27.84
N PRO A 255 18.39 21.98 27.14
CA PRO A 255 18.41 22.42 25.74
C PRO A 255 17.66 21.46 24.81
N TYR A 256 16.68 21.97 24.05
CA TYR A 256 15.93 21.19 23.07
C TYR A 256 16.60 21.19 21.70
N PHE A 257 17.09 22.34 21.22
CA PHE A 257 17.82 22.42 19.96
C PHE A 257 19.09 23.24 20.12
N SER A 258 20.23 22.56 20.00
CA SER A 258 21.54 23.08 20.34
C SER A 258 22.64 22.50 19.44
N ALA A 259 23.81 23.12 19.48
CA ALA A 259 25.00 22.64 18.79
C ALA A 259 26.23 22.60 19.69
N SER A 260 27.16 21.68 19.39
CA SER A 260 28.54 21.74 19.88
C SER A 260 29.53 21.89 18.73
N ARG A 261 30.56 22.69 18.94
CA ARG A 261 31.70 22.87 18.04
C ARG A 261 32.74 21.76 18.18
N LEU A 262 32.62 20.89 19.20
CA LEU A 262 33.58 19.82 19.52
C LEU A 262 35.03 20.34 19.65
N GLY A 263 35.20 21.57 20.12
CA GLY A 263 36.49 22.27 20.23
C GLY A 263 36.98 22.96 18.95
N GLY A 264 36.18 23.01 17.88
CA GLY A 264 36.41 23.85 16.70
C GLY A 264 35.85 25.27 16.86
N THR A 265 35.97 26.10 15.82
CA THR A 265 35.57 27.53 15.86
C THR A 265 34.34 27.87 15.02
N GLN A 266 34.11 27.19 13.90
CA GLN A 266 33.07 27.56 12.93
C GLN A 266 31.97 26.50 12.73
N GLY A 267 32.30 25.21 12.73
CA GLY A 267 31.35 24.13 12.48
C GLY A 267 30.48 23.81 13.71
N GLY A 268 29.47 22.94 13.51
CA GLY A 268 28.59 22.55 14.61
C GLY A 268 27.96 21.17 14.41
N LEU A 269 28.00 20.36 15.46
CA LEU A 269 27.18 19.16 15.63
C LEU A 269 25.86 19.55 16.30
N TRP A 270 24.82 19.70 15.50
CA TRP A 270 23.47 20.09 15.86
C TRP A 270 22.64 18.90 16.27
N ARG A 271 21.81 19.05 17.30
CA ARG A 271 20.95 17.97 17.79
C ARG A 271 19.64 18.41 18.42
N ILE A 272 18.66 17.53 18.35
CA ILE A 272 17.42 17.58 19.14
C ILE A 272 17.61 16.87 20.48
N GLY A 273 17.10 17.47 21.56
CA GLY A 273 17.26 17.04 22.96
C GLY A 273 16.28 15.97 23.44
N GLY A 274 15.62 15.25 22.54
CA GLY A 274 14.62 14.23 22.91
C GLY A 274 14.04 13.48 21.72
N GLY A 275 13.05 12.63 22.00
CA GLY A 275 12.22 12.02 20.97
C GLY A 275 11.39 13.08 20.22
N VAL A 276 11.17 12.85 18.93
CA VAL A 276 10.29 13.67 18.09
C VAL A 276 9.09 12.82 17.68
N GLN A 277 7.95 13.05 18.34
CA GLN A 277 6.68 12.39 18.05
C GLN A 277 5.98 12.99 16.83
N LYS A 278 4.88 12.36 16.40
CA LYS A 278 4.13 12.77 15.21
C LYS A 278 3.67 14.24 15.29
N GLU A 279 3.22 14.67 16.47
CA GLU A 279 2.71 16.02 16.73
C GLU A 279 3.85 17.06 16.75
N GLU A 280 5.08 16.62 17.06
CA GLU A 280 6.26 17.47 17.22
C GLU A 280 7.11 17.55 15.94
N ALA A 281 6.93 16.58 15.03
CA ALA A 281 7.65 16.47 13.76
C ALA A 281 7.64 17.77 12.92
N PRO A 282 6.51 18.49 12.77
CA PRO A 282 6.50 19.76 12.04
C PRO A 282 7.37 20.86 12.69
N THR A 283 7.54 20.84 14.01
CA THR A 283 8.37 21.80 14.75
C THR A 283 9.85 21.45 14.63
N ALA A 284 10.21 20.17 14.80
CA ALA A 284 11.59 19.70 14.61
C ALA A 284 12.08 19.96 13.17
N LEU A 285 11.25 19.63 12.17
CA LEU A 285 11.53 19.89 10.76
C LEU A 285 11.76 21.39 10.49
N ALA A 286 10.91 22.26 11.05
CA ALA A 286 11.03 23.71 10.89
C ALA A 286 12.31 24.27 11.52
N LEU A 287 12.68 23.84 12.72
CA LEU A 287 13.88 24.33 13.43
C LEU A 287 15.16 23.93 12.69
N VAL A 288 15.29 22.66 12.32
CA VAL A 288 16.48 22.14 11.62
C VAL A 288 16.62 22.82 10.25
N THR A 289 15.54 22.88 9.47
CA THR A 289 15.58 23.47 8.12
C THR A 289 15.81 24.97 8.13
N ALA A 290 15.30 25.69 9.14
CA ALA A 290 15.59 27.12 9.31
C ALA A 290 17.08 27.36 9.62
N THR A 291 17.70 26.52 10.46
CA THR A 291 19.15 26.58 10.71
C THR A 291 19.95 26.30 9.44
N VAL A 292 19.61 25.25 8.70
CA VAL A 292 20.29 24.94 7.43
C VAL A 292 20.13 26.08 6.43
N ALA A 293 18.94 26.69 6.32
CA ALA A 293 18.70 27.84 5.45
C ALA A 293 19.52 29.08 5.87
N LYS A 294 19.66 29.33 7.17
CA LYS A 294 20.49 30.43 7.71
C LYS A 294 21.97 30.22 7.36
N LEU A 295 22.49 29.02 7.57
CA LEU A 295 23.86 28.65 7.20
C LEU A 295 24.07 28.75 5.69
N ALA A 296 23.09 28.28 4.93
CA ALA A 296 23.10 28.38 3.48
C ALA A 296 23.15 29.82 3.00
N ALA A 297 22.55 30.79 3.69
CA ALA A 297 22.50 32.19 3.26
C ALA A 297 23.83 32.97 3.43
N VAL A 298 24.86 32.39 4.05
CA VAL A 298 26.16 33.07 4.25
C VAL A 298 26.87 33.24 2.88
N PRO A 299 27.19 34.48 2.44
CA PRO A 299 27.67 34.75 1.07
C PRO A 299 29.01 34.12 0.71
N ASP A 300 29.96 34.03 1.65
CA ASP A 300 31.37 33.70 1.40
C ASP A 300 31.80 32.31 1.91
N THR A 301 30.86 31.38 2.09
CA THR A 301 31.23 30.02 2.50
C THR A 301 31.90 29.25 1.35
N PRO A 302 33.08 28.64 1.54
CA PRO A 302 33.74 27.82 0.51
C PRO A 302 33.02 26.47 0.29
N ARG A 303 32.03 26.13 1.12
CA ARG A 303 31.28 24.88 1.08
C ARG A 303 30.02 25.02 0.21
N THR A 304 29.94 24.25 -0.87
CA THR A 304 28.93 24.35 -1.94
C THR A 304 27.90 23.20 -1.97
N ARG A 305 27.87 22.29 -0.98
CA ARG A 305 26.99 21.12 -1.00
C ARG A 305 26.22 20.88 0.29
N ILE A 306 25.01 20.33 0.17
CA ILE A 306 24.15 19.86 1.26
C ILE A 306 23.98 18.35 1.10
N GLY A 307 24.40 17.59 2.10
CA GLY A 307 24.29 16.13 2.13
C GLY A 307 23.12 15.65 3.00
N LEU A 308 22.34 14.71 2.49
CA LEU A 308 21.37 13.94 3.29
C LEU A 308 21.76 12.47 3.27
N VAL A 309 21.94 11.86 4.44
CA VAL A 309 22.12 10.40 4.52
C VAL A 309 20.79 9.73 4.21
N SER A 310 20.72 9.03 3.07
CA SER A 310 19.49 8.45 2.51
C SER A 310 19.82 7.07 1.96
N LEU A 311 19.99 6.10 2.86
CA LEU A 311 20.52 4.78 2.54
C LEU A 311 19.62 4.02 1.56
N VAL A 312 20.22 3.33 0.59
CA VAL A 312 19.48 2.39 -0.27
C VAL A 312 18.85 1.30 0.60
N ASN A 313 17.53 1.08 0.44
CA ASN A 313 16.73 0.19 1.29
C ASN A 313 16.83 0.52 2.80
N GLY A 314 17.15 1.78 3.12
CA GLY A 314 17.22 2.32 4.47
C GLY A 314 15.85 2.45 5.14
N PRO A 315 15.83 2.65 6.47
CA PRO A 315 14.61 3.03 7.17
C PRO A 315 13.96 4.29 6.57
N GLU A 316 12.63 4.33 6.50
CA GLU A 316 11.87 5.51 6.03
C GLU A 316 12.08 6.72 6.96
N ARG A 317 12.43 6.47 8.23
CA ARG A 317 12.73 7.47 9.27
C ARG A 317 13.61 6.87 10.36
N GLY A 318 14.20 7.74 11.18
CA GLY A 318 15.00 7.32 12.34
C GLY A 318 14.21 6.78 13.52
N ALA A 319 14.88 6.00 14.36
CA ALA A 319 14.36 5.69 15.69
C ALA A 319 14.21 7.00 16.48
N TRP A 320 13.13 7.13 17.26
CA TRP A 320 12.81 8.36 18.02
C TRP A 320 12.60 9.62 17.18
N CYS A 321 12.38 9.51 15.86
CA CYS A 321 12.07 10.64 14.99
C CYS A 321 10.93 10.31 14.03
N HIS A 322 9.82 11.05 14.12
CA HIS A 322 8.68 10.88 13.23
C HIS A 322 8.83 11.55 11.87
N VAL A 323 9.83 12.42 11.68
CA VAL A 323 10.13 13.05 10.38
C VAL A 323 10.80 12.05 9.45
N THR A 324 10.23 11.86 8.27
CA THR A 324 10.69 10.91 7.25
C THR A 324 11.90 11.43 6.48
N VAL A 325 12.70 10.50 5.93
CA VAL A 325 13.81 10.82 5.02
C VAL A 325 13.32 11.59 3.80
N ALA A 326 12.11 11.31 3.30
CA ALA A 326 11.48 12.03 2.21
C ALA A 326 11.21 13.50 2.59
N GLU A 327 10.59 13.76 3.74
CA GLU A 327 10.37 15.15 4.21
C GLU A 327 11.69 15.92 4.38
N TRP A 328 12.75 15.27 4.87
CA TRP A 328 14.08 15.88 4.92
C TRP A 328 14.64 16.17 3.52
N ARG A 329 14.54 15.22 2.59
CA ARG A 329 14.97 15.37 1.19
C ARG A 329 14.31 16.57 0.54
N ASP A 330 12.99 16.69 0.67
CA ASP A 330 12.22 17.75 0.03
C ASP A 330 12.63 19.12 0.56
N ARG A 331 12.73 19.26 1.89
CA ARG A 331 13.11 20.54 2.51
C ARG A 331 14.56 20.93 2.21
N LEU A 332 15.50 19.99 2.22
CA LEU A 332 16.91 20.28 1.92
C LEU A 332 17.12 20.60 0.43
N THR A 333 16.42 19.91 -0.46
CA THR A 333 16.39 20.23 -1.90
C THR A 333 15.87 21.65 -2.12
N ALA A 334 14.78 22.02 -1.47
CA ALA A 334 14.22 23.37 -1.53
C ALA A 334 15.18 24.47 -1.02
N ILE A 335 16.03 24.15 -0.03
CA ILE A 335 17.07 25.09 0.45
C ILE A 335 18.19 25.23 -0.58
N ALA A 336 18.69 24.12 -1.12
CA ALA A 336 19.73 24.14 -2.16
C ALA A 336 19.26 24.93 -3.39
N ALA A 337 18.03 24.71 -3.85
CA ALA A 337 17.49 25.43 -5.01
C ALA A 337 17.36 26.94 -4.77
N ARG A 338 16.98 27.38 -3.57
CA ARG A 338 16.92 28.81 -3.19
C ARG A 338 18.29 29.50 -3.22
N SER A 339 19.39 28.75 -3.19
CA SER A 339 20.74 29.30 -3.33
C SER A 339 21.10 29.76 -4.74
N ARG A 340 20.21 29.53 -5.73
CA ARG A 340 20.40 29.89 -7.16
C ARG A 340 21.69 29.30 -7.76
N GLY A 341 21.97 28.04 -7.44
CA GLY A 341 23.11 27.28 -7.97
C GLY A 341 24.40 27.37 -7.16
N ARG A 342 24.46 28.18 -6.09
CA ARG A 342 25.63 28.24 -5.19
C ARG A 342 25.78 26.96 -4.35
N LEU A 343 24.67 26.37 -3.93
CA LEU A 343 24.62 25.11 -3.21
C LEU A 343 23.94 24.04 -4.08
N THR A 344 24.46 22.83 -4.01
CA THR A 344 23.83 21.63 -4.59
C THR A 344 23.37 20.68 -3.48
N PHE A 345 22.29 19.95 -3.72
CA PHE A 345 21.82 18.89 -2.83
C PHE A 345 22.37 17.53 -3.31
N THR A 346 22.71 16.64 -2.38
CA THR A 346 23.17 15.29 -2.71
C THR A 346 22.69 14.29 -1.67
N GLU A 347 22.08 13.20 -2.14
CA GLU A 347 21.78 12.04 -1.30
C GLU A 347 23.01 11.14 -1.14
N LEU A 348 23.31 10.79 0.11
CA LEU A 348 24.42 9.95 0.51
C LEU A 348 23.85 8.55 0.78
N THR A 349 23.89 7.70 -0.24
CA THR A 349 23.09 6.47 -0.29
C THR A 349 23.75 5.25 0.36
N SER A 350 24.95 5.42 0.92
CA SER A 350 25.70 4.38 1.63
C SER A 350 26.59 4.97 2.73
N PRO A 351 27.05 4.17 3.71
CA PRO A 351 28.03 4.60 4.72
C PRO A 351 29.32 5.13 4.09
N HIS A 352 29.77 4.52 2.99
CA HIS A 352 30.94 5.00 2.24
C HIS A 352 30.71 6.37 1.62
N ALA A 353 29.55 6.61 0.99
CA ALA A 353 29.20 7.92 0.45
C ALA A 353 29.13 8.99 1.55
N MET A 354 28.58 8.64 2.72
CA MET A 354 28.53 9.50 3.90
C MET A 354 29.93 9.88 4.39
N LEU A 355 30.84 8.90 4.54
CA LEU A 355 32.21 9.16 4.98
C LEU A 355 33.01 9.96 3.96
N THR A 356 32.83 9.70 2.66
CA THR A 356 33.44 10.50 1.59
C THR A 356 32.96 11.96 1.66
N ALA A 357 31.67 12.19 1.88
CA ALA A 357 31.14 13.55 2.06
C ALA A 357 31.71 14.24 3.32
N ALA A 358 31.81 13.53 4.44
CA ALA A 358 32.39 14.07 5.67
C ALA A 358 33.89 14.42 5.53
N ARG A 359 34.61 13.70 4.67
CA ARG A 359 36.03 13.95 4.36
C ARG A 359 36.23 15.07 3.32
N ALA A 360 35.17 15.44 2.60
CA ALA A 360 35.24 16.48 1.58
C ALA A 360 35.12 17.88 2.20
N SER A 361 35.81 18.85 1.59
CA SER A 361 35.84 20.24 2.06
C SER A 361 34.67 21.08 1.56
N ASP A 362 33.82 20.56 0.67
CA ASP A 362 32.75 21.27 -0.02
C ASP A 362 31.35 21.07 0.60
N TYR A 363 31.15 20.13 1.52
CA TYR A 363 29.86 19.95 2.19
C TYR A 363 29.66 20.97 3.32
N LEU A 364 28.66 21.84 3.20
CA LEU A 364 28.25 22.81 4.22
C LEU A 364 27.57 22.10 5.38
N CYS A 365 26.65 21.21 5.05
CA CYS A 365 25.92 20.41 6.01
C CYS A 365 25.76 18.96 5.58
N ILE A 366 25.74 18.07 6.56
CA ILE A 366 25.37 16.65 6.41
C ILE A 366 24.29 16.36 7.47
N LEU A 367 23.13 15.88 7.04
CA LEU A 367 22.04 15.51 7.94
C LEU A 367 21.92 13.99 8.03
N ASN A 368 21.98 13.47 9.25
CA ASN A 368 21.64 12.09 9.57
C ASN A 368 20.17 12.01 10.04
N PRO A 369 19.25 11.44 9.26
CA PRO A 369 17.83 11.40 9.62
C PRO A 369 17.49 10.23 10.56
N TYR A 370 18.46 9.39 10.94
CA TYR A 370 18.21 8.10 11.58
C TYR A 370 18.13 8.13 13.12
N GLY A 371 18.01 9.33 13.70
CA GLY A 371 17.78 9.54 15.13
C GLY A 371 18.91 8.98 16.00
N GLU A 372 18.64 7.95 16.80
CA GLU A 372 19.67 7.32 17.65
C GLU A 372 20.74 6.54 16.87
N SER A 373 20.54 6.37 15.57
CA SER A 373 21.32 5.45 14.74
C SER A 373 22.21 6.19 13.75
N ILE A 374 23.42 5.69 13.50
CA ILE A 374 24.32 6.21 12.44
C ILE A 374 24.82 5.05 11.55
N PRO A 375 24.88 5.21 10.21
CA PRO A 375 25.44 4.18 9.33
C PRO A 375 26.95 4.07 9.52
N ALA A 376 27.47 2.84 9.55
CA ALA A 376 28.90 2.61 9.57
C ALA A 376 29.30 1.41 8.69
N PRO A 377 30.49 1.45 8.05
CA PRO A 377 30.85 0.54 6.96
C PRO A 377 31.17 -0.89 7.41
N THR A 378 31.83 -1.07 8.55
CA THR A 378 32.24 -2.38 9.11
C THR A 378 31.76 -2.56 10.54
N ASP A 379 31.63 -3.78 11.05
CA ASP A 379 31.06 -4.07 12.38
C ASP A 379 31.73 -3.29 13.53
N ASP A 380 33.03 -3.01 13.43
CA ASP A 380 33.85 -2.22 14.35
C ASP A 380 34.09 -0.76 13.91
N GLY A 381 33.50 -0.33 12.79
CA GLY A 381 33.77 0.97 12.16
C GLY A 381 33.07 2.19 12.79
N LEU A 382 32.34 2.02 13.90
CA LEU A 382 31.68 3.15 14.57
C LEU A 382 32.68 4.19 15.11
N PRO A 383 33.74 3.81 15.86
CA PRO A 383 34.86 4.69 16.19
C PRO A 383 35.40 5.54 15.04
N GLU A 384 35.74 4.92 13.89
CA GLU A 384 36.26 5.63 12.72
C GLU A 384 35.23 6.61 12.15
N THR A 385 33.96 6.19 12.09
CA THR A 385 32.85 7.02 11.62
C THR A 385 32.69 8.28 12.47
N LEU A 386 32.77 8.13 13.80
CA LEU A 386 32.65 9.25 14.73
C LEU A 386 33.89 10.16 14.69
N ASP A 387 35.08 9.60 14.48
CA ASP A 387 36.29 10.42 14.34
C ASP A 387 36.28 11.25 13.04
N ALA A 388 35.76 10.69 11.93
CA ALA A 388 35.53 11.43 10.69
C ALA A 388 34.50 12.55 10.86
N LEU A 389 33.40 12.30 11.57
CA LEU A 389 32.41 13.32 11.93
C LEU A 389 33.04 14.43 12.78
N ARG A 390 33.83 14.08 13.81
CA ARG A 390 34.53 15.07 14.64
C ARG A 390 35.45 15.95 13.80
N ALA A 391 36.22 15.34 12.90
CA ALA A 391 37.11 16.07 12.00
C ALA A 391 36.34 17.02 11.07
N TYR A 392 35.24 16.56 10.48
CA TYR A 392 34.35 17.36 9.65
C TYR A 392 33.81 18.60 10.37
N VAL A 393 33.31 18.42 11.61
CA VAL A 393 32.80 19.53 12.44
C VAL A 393 33.92 20.52 12.80
N LYS A 394 35.08 20.02 13.22
CA LYS A 394 36.25 20.87 13.52
C LYS A 394 36.74 21.67 12.32
N ALA A 395 36.62 21.10 11.11
CA ALA A 395 36.97 21.75 9.85
C ALA A 395 35.92 22.76 9.35
N GLY A 396 34.88 23.06 10.14
CA GLY A 396 33.85 24.05 9.78
C GLY A 396 32.58 23.48 9.17
N GLY A 397 32.43 22.15 9.08
CA GLY A 397 31.21 21.50 8.61
C GLY A 397 30.10 21.50 9.67
N HIS A 398 28.84 21.47 9.22
CA HIS A 398 27.69 21.32 10.11
C HIS A 398 27.06 19.93 9.99
N TRP A 399 26.96 19.20 11.10
CA TRP A 399 26.36 17.87 11.15
C TRP A 399 25.06 17.92 11.94
N PHE A 400 23.99 17.26 11.48
CA PHE A 400 22.68 17.28 12.13
C PHE A 400 22.22 15.89 12.56
N GLU A 401 21.80 15.78 13.83
CA GLU A 401 21.15 14.62 14.44
C GLU A 401 19.72 14.99 14.89
N VAL A 402 18.71 14.18 14.54
CA VAL A 402 17.30 14.65 14.52
C VAL A 402 16.39 14.01 15.58
N GLY A 403 16.90 13.22 16.52
CA GLY A 403 16.10 12.69 17.63
C GLY A 403 16.82 11.70 18.54
N GLY A 404 16.28 11.53 19.75
CA GLY A 404 16.71 10.54 20.73
C GLY A 404 18.10 10.79 21.34
N HIS A 405 18.79 9.70 21.69
CA HIS A 405 20.19 9.63 22.10
C HIS A 405 21.10 9.32 20.88
N PRO A 406 21.75 10.31 20.24
CA PRO A 406 22.53 10.07 19.03
C PRO A 406 23.65 9.03 19.23
N PHE A 407 23.91 8.26 18.18
CA PHE A 407 24.98 7.24 18.12
C PHE A 407 24.84 6.09 19.12
N TYR A 408 23.64 5.86 19.64
CA TYR A 408 23.35 4.71 20.50
C TYR A 408 23.37 3.38 19.72
N HIS A 409 23.07 3.46 18.41
CA HIS A 409 23.11 2.32 17.50
C HIS A 409 23.99 2.60 16.26
N ALA A 410 24.65 1.55 15.77
CA ALA A 410 25.25 1.53 14.43
C ALA A 410 24.31 0.82 13.45
N LEU A 411 23.98 1.46 12.32
CA LEU A 411 23.24 0.82 11.22
C LEU A 411 24.19 0.00 10.37
N ARG A 412 23.88 -1.29 10.23
CA ARG A 412 24.65 -2.27 9.46
C ARG A 412 23.85 -2.78 8.27
N PRO A 413 24.49 -2.97 7.11
CA PRO A 413 23.81 -3.57 5.97
C PRO A 413 23.44 -5.01 6.29
N THR A 414 22.18 -5.37 6.07
CA THR A 414 21.76 -6.77 6.01
C THR A 414 21.97 -7.24 4.58
N ARG A 415 22.65 -8.37 4.40
CA ARG A 415 23.05 -8.85 3.06
C ARG A 415 22.15 -9.94 2.50
N PHE A 416 21.19 -10.44 3.25
CA PHE A 416 20.32 -11.51 2.81
C PHE A 416 18.86 -11.16 3.09
N TYR A 417 17.97 -11.57 2.20
CA TYR A 417 16.54 -11.48 2.46
C TYR A 417 16.10 -12.64 3.35
N ASN A 418 15.11 -12.36 4.18
CA ASN A 418 14.35 -13.37 4.91
C ASN A 418 12.86 -12.98 4.87
N TYR A 419 12.00 -13.98 5.02
CA TYR A 419 10.56 -13.80 5.12
C TYR A 419 9.97 -14.86 6.04
N THR A 420 9.29 -14.41 7.11
CA THR A 420 8.78 -15.28 8.19
C THR A 420 7.34 -14.91 8.52
N PRO A 421 6.34 -15.58 7.94
CA PRO A 421 4.95 -15.39 8.34
C PRO A 421 4.54 -16.34 9.49
N SER A 422 3.87 -15.78 10.50
CA SER A 422 3.21 -16.55 11.56
C SER A 422 1.91 -17.17 11.07
N TYR A 423 1.52 -18.34 11.58
CA TYR A 423 0.35 -19.06 11.12
C TYR A 423 -0.53 -19.53 12.31
N PRO A 424 -1.81 -19.14 12.40
CA PRO A 424 -2.55 -18.27 11.47
C PRO A 424 -2.05 -16.83 11.38
N SER A 425 -2.41 -16.22 10.24
CA SER A 425 -2.00 -14.94 9.63
C SER A 425 -1.21 -15.14 8.33
N ALA A 426 -0.49 -16.25 8.16
CA ALA A 426 -0.21 -16.82 6.84
C ALA A 426 -1.48 -17.51 6.32
N PHE A 427 -1.68 -17.54 5.00
CA PHE A 427 -2.89 -18.16 4.46
C PHE A 427 -2.95 -19.69 4.70
N ALA A 428 -1.82 -20.40 4.64
CA ALA A 428 -1.76 -21.85 4.83
C ALA A 428 -0.45 -22.25 5.51
N ASP A 429 -0.36 -23.50 5.92
CA ASP A 429 0.88 -24.12 6.40
C ASP A 429 1.47 -25.01 5.29
N PHE A 430 2.12 -24.36 4.31
CA PHE A 430 2.56 -25.01 3.08
C PHE A 430 3.78 -24.30 2.48
N MET A 431 4.81 -25.06 2.09
CA MET A 431 5.95 -24.57 1.31
C MET A 431 6.26 -25.54 0.17
N HIS A 432 6.76 -25.02 -0.94
CA HIS A 432 7.16 -25.82 -2.10
C HIS A 432 8.43 -25.28 -2.74
N LEU A 433 9.40 -26.14 -3.04
CA LEU A 433 10.62 -25.79 -3.75
C LEU A 433 10.63 -26.49 -5.11
N GLU A 434 10.80 -25.70 -6.17
CA GLU A 434 11.19 -26.15 -7.50
C GLU A 434 12.65 -25.78 -7.74
N SER A 435 13.48 -26.78 -7.99
CA SER A 435 14.90 -26.61 -8.25
C SER A 435 15.38 -27.41 -9.45
N THR A 436 16.63 -27.19 -9.85
CA THR A 436 17.31 -28.01 -10.87
C THR A 436 17.48 -29.48 -10.43
N HIS A 437 17.25 -29.81 -9.16
CA HIS A 437 17.30 -31.18 -8.62
C HIS A 437 15.91 -31.80 -8.42
N GLY A 438 14.86 -31.19 -8.98
CA GLY A 438 13.48 -31.66 -8.89
C GLY A 438 12.61 -30.75 -8.05
N ARG A 439 11.58 -31.33 -7.42
CA ARG A 439 10.58 -30.55 -6.66
C ARG A 439 10.11 -31.29 -5.43
N ALA A 440 9.78 -30.54 -4.38
CA ALA A 440 9.27 -31.07 -3.13
C ALA A 440 8.38 -30.06 -2.41
N SER A 441 7.37 -30.55 -1.69
CA SER A 441 6.56 -29.74 -0.77
C SER A 441 6.77 -30.17 0.67
N LEU A 442 6.60 -29.24 1.60
CA LEU A 442 6.60 -29.47 3.04
C LEU A 442 5.36 -28.78 3.64
N TYR A 443 4.53 -29.54 4.34
CA TYR A 443 3.31 -28.99 4.94
C TYR A 443 2.80 -29.83 6.11
N ARG A 444 2.01 -29.20 6.98
CA ARG A 444 1.33 -29.87 8.09
C ARG A 444 0.06 -30.60 7.67
N VAL A 445 -0.19 -31.74 8.32
CA VAL A 445 -1.44 -32.49 8.29
C VAL A 445 -2.05 -32.54 9.69
N GLN A 446 -3.14 -31.80 9.87
CA GLN A 446 -3.94 -31.76 11.09
C GLN A 446 -5.42 -31.52 10.73
N PRO A 447 -6.13 -32.53 10.21
CA PRO A 447 -7.57 -32.39 9.97
C PRO A 447 -8.31 -32.14 11.28
N ARG A 448 -9.40 -31.38 11.24
CA ARG A 448 -10.25 -31.18 12.43
C ARG A 448 -11.09 -32.44 12.66
N THR A 449 -10.91 -33.08 13.81
CA THR A 449 -11.50 -34.41 14.10
C THR A 449 -12.85 -34.33 14.82
N VAL A 450 -13.20 -33.17 15.36
CA VAL A 450 -14.49 -32.95 16.05
C VAL A 450 -15.58 -32.48 15.10
N THR A 451 -16.81 -32.93 15.33
CA THR A 451 -17.98 -32.61 14.49
C THR A 451 -18.91 -31.57 15.11
N GLN A 452 -18.83 -31.34 16.42
CA GLN A 452 -19.60 -30.33 17.13
C GLN A 452 -18.73 -29.11 17.46
N PRO A 453 -19.28 -27.88 17.40
CA PRO A 453 -18.56 -26.69 17.81
C PRO A 453 -18.11 -26.82 19.27
N TRP A 454 -16.91 -26.33 19.58
CA TRP A 454 -16.31 -26.34 20.92
C TRP A 454 -15.96 -27.71 21.53
N ALA A 455 -16.29 -28.83 20.88
CA ALA A 455 -16.01 -30.17 21.41
C ALA A 455 -14.51 -30.50 21.52
N ALA A 456 -13.64 -29.75 20.84
CA ALA A 456 -12.19 -29.89 20.95
C ALA A 456 -11.67 -29.64 22.38
N ALA A 457 -12.41 -28.91 23.22
CA ALA A 457 -12.05 -28.74 24.64
C ALA A 457 -11.95 -30.06 25.43
N ALA A 458 -12.64 -31.12 24.99
CA ALA A 458 -12.61 -32.42 25.66
C ALA A 458 -11.40 -33.28 25.28
N SER A 459 -10.63 -32.91 24.24
CA SER A 459 -9.47 -33.68 23.78
C SER A 459 -8.35 -32.76 23.32
N HIS A 460 -7.23 -32.77 24.05
CA HIS A 460 -6.08 -31.94 23.74
C HIS A 460 -5.51 -32.19 22.33
N GLU A 461 -5.58 -33.44 21.84
CA GLU A 461 -5.12 -33.80 20.49
C GLU A 461 -6.00 -33.20 19.37
N ALA A 462 -7.25 -32.82 19.69
CA ALA A 462 -8.16 -32.16 18.76
C ALA A 462 -7.93 -30.65 18.68
N ILE A 463 -7.13 -30.06 19.58
CA ILE A 463 -6.83 -28.63 19.56
C ILE A 463 -5.87 -28.33 18.41
N PHE A 464 -6.24 -27.38 17.56
CA PHE A 464 -5.37 -26.86 16.52
C PHE A 464 -4.06 -26.31 17.10
N VAL A 465 -2.93 -26.69 16.49
CA VAL A 465 -1.60 -26.25 16.92
C VAL A 465 -1.12 -25.12 16.00
N PRO A 466 -0.91 -23.89 16.50
CA PRO A 466 -0.38 -22.79 15.70
C PRO A 466 1.09 -23.04 15.29
N GLY A 467 1.56 -22.31 14.28
CA GLY A 467 2.88 -22.49 13.72
C GLY A 467 3.50 -21.23 13.13
N GLU A 468 4.65 -21.43 12.50
CA GLU A 468 5.41 -20.39 11.81
C GLU A 468 6.17 -21.02 10.64
N LEU A 469 6.23 -20.29 9.53
CA LEU A 469 7.03 -20.64 8.37
C LEU A 469 8.15 -19.62 8.22
N GLY A 470 9.28 -20.03 7.65
CA GLY A 470 10.38 -19.13 7.36
C GLY A 470 11.11 -19.52 6.08
N CYS A 471 11.65 -18.53 5.37
CA CYS A 471 12.65 -18.76 4.34
C CYS A 471 13.65 -17.59 4.27
N GLY A 472 14.84 -17.85 3.75
CA GLY A 472 15.84 -16.81 3.57
C GLY A 472 17.22 -17.34 3.20
N GLY A 473 18.12 -16.42 2.86
CA GLY A 473 19.53 -16.72 2.62
C GLY A 473 20.40 -16.40 3.83
N ASP A 474 21.54 -17.09 3.95
CA ASP A 474 22.68 -16.64 4.74
C ASP A 474 23.99 -17.10 4.07
N ALA A 475 25.13 -16.92 4.75
CA ALA A 475 26.44 -17.34 4.24
C ALA A 475 26.57 -18.86 3.97
N ARG A 476 25.61 -19.68 4.42
CA ARG A 476 25.55 -21.13 4.18
C ARG A 476 24.57 -21.52 3.07
N GLY A 477 23.97 -20.55 2.38
CA GLY A 477 23.03 -20.76 1.29
C GLY A 477 21.58 -20.50 1.68
N GLY A 478 20.66 -21.04 0.88
CA GLY A 478 19.22 -20.89 1.08
C GLY A 478 18.71 -21.77 2.22
N SER A 479 17.67 -21.32 2.90
CA SER A 479 17.04 -22.06 3.99
C SER A 479 15.54 -21.88 4.06
N CYS A 480 14.86 -22.87 4.65
CA CYS A 480 13.48 -22.76 5.09
C CYS A 480 13.24 -23.42 6.46
N GLU A 481 12.21 -22.96 7.15
CA GLU A 481 11.84 -23.35 8.52
C GLU A 481 10.35 -23.65 8.60
N HIS A 482 10.00 -24.64 9.43
CA HIS A 482 8.63 -25.00 9.76
C HIS A 482 8.55 -25.32 11.25
N ALA A 483 7.77 -24.55 11.99
CA ALA A 483 7.72 -24.62 13.45
C ALA A 483 6.29 -24.69 13.98
N PHE A 484 6.16 -25.38 15.12
CA PHE A 484 4.95 -25.42 15.94
C PHE A 484 5.14 -24.56 17.18
N HIS A 485 4.10 -23.81 17.54
CA HIS A 485 3.99 -23.11 18.81
C HIS A 485 3.11 -23.93 19.77
N THR A 486 3.65 -24.24 20.94
CA THR A 486 3.05 -25.18 21.90
C THR A 486 3.24 -24.67 23.34
N HIS A 487 2.73 -25.40 24.32
CA HIS A 487 2.92 -25.11 25.74
C HIS A 487 2.98 -26.43 26.52
N VAL A 488 4.16 -27.06 26.54
CA VAL A 488 4.35 -28.39 27.14
C VAL A 488 5.09 -28.26 28.46
N ALA A 489 4.38 -28.49 29.56
CA ALA A 489 4.92 -28.38 30.90
C ALA A 489 5.97 -29.48 31.17
N PRO A 490 6.98 -29.22 32.04
CA PRO A 490 7.91 -30.24 32.48
C PRO A 490 7.20 -31.50 32.99
N GLY A 491 7.66 -32.67 32.57
CA GLY A 491 7.10 -33.97 32.96
C GLY A 491 5.85 -34.39 32.20
N THR A 492 5.40 -33.62 31.21
CA THR A 492 4.24 -33.97 30.36
C THR A 492 4.67 -34.39 28.97
N ALA A 493 3.90 -35.30 28.35
CA ALA A 493 4.12 -35.73 26.98
C ALA A 493 3.26 -34.91 26.01
N TRP A 494 3.81 -34.62 24.83
CA TRP A 494 3.08 -33.97 23.75
C TRP A 494 3.54 -34.52 22.40
N ARG A 495 2.62 -34.65 21.45
CA ARG A 495 2.89 -35.12 20.10
C ARG A 495 2.64 -33.98 19.10
N THR A 496 3.57 -33.77 18.18
CA THR A 496 3.38 -32.80 17.10
C THR A 496 2.27 -33.26 16.15
N PRO A 497 1.58 -32.34 15.46
CA PRO A 497 0.92 -32.66 14.22
C PRO A 497 1.88 -33.34 13.23
N THR A 498 1.32 -34.07 12.27
CA THR A 498 2.11 -34.72 11.22
C THR A 498 2.64 -33.67 10.24
N VAL A 499 3.91 -33.79 9.86
CA VAL A 499 4.53 -32.98 8.79
C VAL A 499 4.78 -33.90 7.62
N ARG A 500 4.21 -33.56 6.46
CA ARG A 500 4.36 -34.34 5.23
C ARG A 500 5.36 -33.66 4.30
N MET A 501 6.25 -34.46 3.73
CA MET A 501 7.15 -34.06 2.66
C MET A 501 6.82 -34.87 1.41
N THR A 502 6.33 -34.21 0.36
CA THR A 502 6.04 -34.84 -0.94
C THR A 502 7.16 -34.60 -1.93
N LEU A 503 7.40 -35.55 -2.84
CA LEU A 503 8.50 -35.51 -3.80
C LEU A 503 8.00 -35.60 -5.24
N GLY A 504 8.65 -34.86 -6.15
CA GLY A 504 8.48 -34.95 -7.60
C GLY A 504 7.16 -34.41 -8.17
N THR A 505 6.24 -33.95 -7.32
CA THR A 505 4.87 -33.57 -7.70
C THR A 505 4.77 -32.06 -8.01
N PRO A 506 4.01 -31.62 -9.04
CA PRO A 506 3.72 -30.20 -9.28
C PRO A 506 3.00 -29.51 -8.10
N VAL A 507 3.27 -28.21 -7.90
CA VAL A 507 2.72 -27.44 -6.76
C VAL A 507 1.19 -27.46 -6.64
N TYR A 508 0.44 -27.36 -7.74
CA TYR A 508 -1.03 -27.35 -7.69
C TYR A 508 -1.60 -28.71 -7.25
N ASP A 509 -0.95 -29.81 -7.61
CA ASP A 509 -1.34 -31.14 -7.16
C ASP A 509 -1.06 -31.31 -5.65
N ASP A 510 0.07 -30.80 -5.17
CA ASP A 510 0.41 -30.83 -3.74
C ASP A 510 -0.49 -29.90 -2.91
N LEU A 511 -0.94 -28.77 -3.45
CA LEU A 511 -1.97 -27.93 -2.82
C LEU A 511 -3.32 -28.66 -2.73
N ALA A 512 -3.71 -29.40 -3.76
CA ALA A 512 -4.92 -30.24 -3.71
C ALA A 512 -4.79 -31.36 -2.66
N ARG A 513 -3.61 -32.00 -2.57
CA ARG A 513 -3.32 -32.99 -1.51
C ARG A 513 -3.34 -32.37 -0.12
N TYR A 514 -2.81 -31.17 0.05
CA TYR A 514 -2.87 -30.42 1.30
C TYR A 514 -4.31 -30.14 1.73
N ALA A 515 -5.13 -29.64 0.81
CA ALA A 515 -6.54 -29.37 1.06
C ALA A 515 -7.30 -30.65 1.47
N ALA A 516 -7.08 -31.76 0.75
CA ALA A 516 -7.68 -33.05 1.06
C ALA A 516 -7.23 -33.58 2.45
N ALA A 517 -5.93 -33.56 2.73
CA ALA A 517 -5.37 -34.04 3.99
C ALA A 517 -5.85 -33.23 5.22
N ASN A 518 -6.18 -31.96 5.02
CA ASN A 518 -6.69 -31.06 6.06
C ASN A 518 -8.20 -30.83 5.99
N THR A 519 -8.94 -31.62 5.20
CA THR A 519 -10.41 -31.60 5.09
C THR A 519 -11.01 -30.25 4.65
N LEU A 520 -10.27 -29.47 3.85
CA LEU A 520 -10.71 -28.19 3.29
C LEU A 520 -11.60 -28.44 2.07
N THR A 521 -12.87 -28.77 2.31
CA THR A 521 -13.72 -29.46 1.30
C THR A 521 -15.04 -28.75 1.00
N ARG A 522 -15.54 -27.87 1.88
CA ARG A 522 -16.85 -27.23 1.65
C ARG A 522 -16.77 -26.18 0.56
N THR A 523 -17.42 -26.45 -0.57
CA THR A 523 -17.57 -25.52 -1.69
C THR A 523 -18.43 -24.32 -1.30
N LEU A 524 -18.33 -23.23 -2.06
CA LEU A 524 -19.15 -22.03 -1.86
C LEU A 524 -20.65 -22.38 -1.89
N ALA A 525 -21.07 -23.20 -2.88
CA ALA A 525 -22.46 -23.61 -3.04
C ALA A 525 -23.03 -24.42 -1.87
N SER A 526 -22.18 -25.07 -1.07
CA SER A 526 -22.61 -25.84 0.11
C SER A 526 -22.85 -24.99 1.37
N LYS A 527 -22.57 -23.68 1.33
CA LYS A 527 -22.60 -22.78 2.48
C LYS A 527 -23.77 -21.81 2.47
N ILE A 528 -24.38 -21.61 1.31
CA ILE A 528 -25.39 -20.58 1.08
C ILE A 528 -26.48 -21.13 0.17
N ALA A 529 -27.72 -20.69 0.40
CA ALA A 529 -28.87 -21.11 -0.41
C ALA A 529 -28.67 -20.72 -1.89
N PRO A 530 -29.07 -21.57 -2.86
CA PRO A 530 -28.83 -21.35 -4.29
C PRO A 530 -29.31 -19.99 -4.81
N GLU A 531 -30.48 -19.52 -4.38
CA GLU A 531 -31.06 -18.24 -4.81
C GLU A 531 -30.24 -17.06 -4.29
N THR A 532 -29.83 -17.13 -3.01
CA THR A 532 -28.98 -16.10 -2.40
C THR A 532 -27.59 -16.11 -3.03
N LEU A 533 -27.01 -17.28 -3.30
CA LEU A 533 -25.73 -17.40 -4.00
C LEU A 533 -25.78 -16.79 -5.40
N SER A 534 -26.83 -17.08 -6.17
CA SER A 534 -27.01 -16.53 -7.51
C SER A 534 -27.05 -14.99 -7.49
N ARG A 535 -27.79 -14.41 -6.53
CA ARG A 535 -27.80 -12.95 -6.32
C ARG A 535 -26.44 -12.42 -5.87
N LEU A 536 -25.77 -13.11 -4.94
CA LEU A 536 -24.49 -12.70 -4.39
C LEU A 536 -23.40 -12.66 -5.46
N LYS A 537 -23.32 -13.68 -6.32
CA LYS A 537 -22.38 -13.72 -7.44
C LYS A 537 -22.59 -12.57 -8.43
N GLN A 538 -23.81 -12.05 -8.50
CA GLN A 538 -24.21 -10.93 -9.38
C GLN A 538 -24.09 -9.55 -8.72
N ALA A 539 -23.84 -9.49 -7.41
CA ALA A 539 -23.90 -8.26 -6.64
C ALA A 539 -22.50 -7.70 -6.37
N PRO A 540 -22.15 -6.48 -6.86
CA PRO A 540 -20.95 -5.82 -6.38
C PRO A 540 -21.14 -5.46 -4.91
N LEU A 541 -20.05 -5.47 -4.14
CA LEU A 541 -20.07 -4.96 -2.78
C LEU A 541 -20.07 -3.43 -2.81
N LEU A 542 -21.02 -2.81 -2.11
CA LEU A 542 -21.04 -1.36 -1.91
C LEU A 542 -20.89 -1.05 -0.42
N TYR A 543 -19.77 -0.46 -0.03
CA TYR A 543 -19.68 0.23 1.24
C TYR A 543 -20.49 1.52 1.14
N LEU A 544 -21.69 1.51 1.70
CA LEU A 544 -22.61 2.65 1.65
C LEU A 544 -22.59 3.38 3.00
N SER A 545 -22.00 4.58 3.06
CA SER A 545 -21.96 5.40 4.27
C SER A 545 -23.27 6.19 4.51
N GLY A 546 -23.47 6.74 5.71
CA GLY A 546 -24.62 7.62 6.06
C GLY A 546 -25.64 7.02 7.04
N SER A 547 -26.72 7.73 7.32
CA SER A 547 -27.82 7.28 8.20
C SER A 547 -28.74 6.24 7.52
N CYS A 548 -29.60 5.59 8.31
CA CYS A 548 -30.65 4.69 7.82
C CYS A 548 -31.51 5.35 6.73
N ARG A 549 -31.98 6.58 6.99
CA ARG A 549 -32.88 7.30 6.06
C ARG A 549 -32.19 7.65 4.76
N GLU A 550 -30.94 8.11 4.83
CA GLU A 550 -30.18 8.44 3.63
C GLU A 550 -29.90 7.18 2.79
N LYS A 551 -29.52 6.07 3.43
CA LYS A 551 -29.32 4.77 2.77
C LYS A 551 -30.60 4.26 2.12
N GLU A 552 -31.72 4.31 2.83
CA GLU A 552 -33.03 3.91 2.30
C GLU A 552 -33.40 4.73 1.05
N SER A 553 -33.17 6.05 1.08
CA SER A 553 -33.46 6.96 -0.04
C SER A 553 -32.59 6.72 -1.28
N ALA A 554 -31.45 6.04 -1.11
CA ALA A 554 -30.52 5.73 -2.19
C ALA A 554 -30.81 4.39 -2.88
N LEU A 555 -31.64 3.51 -2.28
CA LEU A 555 -31.86 2.14 -2.77
C LEU A 555 -32.26 2.07 -4.25
N GLU A 556 -33.16 2.95 -4.69
CA GLU A 556 -33.63 2.99 -6.09
C GLU A 556 -32.56 3.41 -7.10
N ARG A 557 -31.44 3.98 -6.63
CA ARG A 557 -30.30 4.37 -7.47
C ARG A 557 -29.24 3.28 -7.55
N LEU A 558 -29.33 2.25 -6.71
CA LEU A 558 -28.35 1.17 -6.69
C LEU A 558 -28.62 0.18 -7.82
N PRO A 559 -27.58 -0.36 -8.47
CA PRO A 559 -27.78 -1.49 -9.37
C PRO A 559 -28.30 -2.70 -8.59
N MET A 560 -29.24 -3.43 -9.17
CA MET A 560 -29.83 -4.60 -8.54
C MET A 560 -29.26 -5.89 -9.19
N PRO A 561 -28.80 -6.88 -8.39
CA PRO A 561 -28.58 -6.82 -6.94
C PRO A 561 -27.30 -6.03 -6.57
N THR A 562 -27.20 -5.58 -5.31
CA THR A 562 -25.99 -5.00 -4.68
C THR A 562 -25.85 -5.61 -3.28
N LEU A 563 -24.62 -5.91 -2.86
CA LEU A 563 -24.31 -6.32 -1.49
C LEU A 563 -23.96 -5.07 -0.68
N ILE A 564 -24.90 -4.61 0.15
CA ILE A 564 -24.75 -3.39 0.93
C ILE A 564 -24.01 -3.72 2.23
N HIS A 565 -22.82 -3.15 2.38
CA HIS A 565 -21.96 -3.26 3.55
C HIS A 565 -21.78 -1.89 4.22
N PHE A 566 -21.73 -1.86 5.56
CA PHE A 566 -21.64 -0.62 6.34
C PHE A 566 -21.30 -0.89 7.81
N ALA A 567 -20.70 0.10 8.47
CA ALA A 567 -20.35 0.06 9.90
C ALA A 567 -20.90 1.26 10.70
N ASP A 568 -21.59 2.21 10.06
CA ASP A 568 -22.06 3.45 10.71
C ASP A 568 -23.09 3.21 11.84
N TYR A 569 -23.72 2.03 11.86
CA TYR A 569 -24.79 1.70 12.80
C TYR A 569 -24.30 1.37 14.21
N LEU A 570 -23.02 1.05 14.36
CA LEU A 570 -22.46 0.49 15.59
C LEU A 570 -22.77 1.38 16.80
N LYS A 571 -23.39 0.80 17.84
CA LYS A 571 -23.94 1.50 19.00
C LYS A 571 -23.07 2.62 19.58
N GLY A 572 -21.81 2.34 19.91
CA GLY A 572 -20.87 3.32 20.49
C GLY A 572 -20.07 4.11 19.45
N GLY A 573 -20.32 3.89 18.16
CA GLY A 573 -19.45 4.25 17.05
C GLY A 573 -18.51 3.11 16.64
N PHE A 574 -17.70 3.36 15.61
CA PHE A 574 -16.74 2.39 15.10
C PHE A 574 -15.72 2.01 16.18
N ASP A 575 -15.48 0.71 16.38
CA ASP A 575 -14.53 0.18 17.36
C ASP A 575 -14.80 0.61 18.82
N LYS A 576 -16.07 0.75 19.20
CA LYS A 576 -16.52 1.20 20.53
C LYS A 576 -17.67 0.36 21.07
N GLU A 577 -17.74 0.25 22.41
CA GLU A 577 -18.76 -0.52 23.15
C GLU A 577 -18.89 -2.01 22.77
N TYR A 578 -17.92 -2.59 22.05
CA TYR A 578 -17.94 -4.02 21.76
C TYR A 578 -17.95 -4.84 23.06
N PRO A 579 -18.72 -5.94 23.12
CA PRO A 579 -19.40 -6.63 22.01
C PRO A 579 -20.83 -6.15 21.72
N ASP A 580 -21.29 -5.04 22.32
CA ASP A 580 -22.67 -4.60 22.21
C ASP A 580 -22.90 -3.75 20.94
N HIS A 581 -23.02 -4.38 19.77
CA HIS A 581 -23.18 -3.67 18.48
C HIS A 581 -24.54 -2.95 18.32
N LEU A 582 -25.55 -3.33 19.11
CA LEU A 582 -26.92 -2.83 19.06
C LEU A 582 -27.41 -2.36 20.44
N PRO A 583 -28.40 -1.44 20.53
CA PRO A 583 -29.17 -0.79 19.45
C PRO A 583 -28.31 0.11 18.55
N PRO A 584 -28.79 0.50 17.35
CA PRO A 584 -28.01 1.37 16.46
C PRO A 584 -27.68 2.72 17.12
N HIS A 585 -26.54 3.32 16.76
CA HIS A 585 -26.17 4.64 17.23
C HIS A 585 -27.24 5.68 16.86
N PRO A 586 -27.62 6.62 17.75
CA PRO A 586 -28.70 7.57 17.49
C PRO A 586 -28.53 8.43 16.24
N SER A 587 -27.29 8.79 15.88
CA SER A 587 -27.02 9.55 14.65
C SER A 587 -27.19 8.72 13.36
N PHE A 588 -27.17 7.39 13.48
CA PHE A 588 -27.42 6.50 12.35
C PHE A 588 -28.91 6.27 12.15
N GLY A 589 -29.66 6.02 13.24
CA GLY A 589 -31.11 5.90 13.22
C GLY A 589 -31.65 5.06 14.37
N THR A 590 -32.97 4.87 14.38
CA THR A 590 -33.67 4.03 15.35
C THR A 590 -33.70 2.56 14.92
N ALA A 591 -34.05 1.65 15.84
CA ALA A 591 -34.26 0.24 15.50
C ALA A 591 -35.37 0.06 14.44
N ASP A 592 -36.44 0.85 14.47
CA ASP A 592 -37.54 0.75 13.50
C ASP A 592 -37.10 1.21 12.11
N GLU A 593 -36.31 2.27 12.03
CA GLU A 593 -35.69 2.74 10.78
C GLU A 593 -34.74 1.70 10.20
N LEU A 594 -33.94 1.04 11.05
CA LEU A 594 -33.05 -0.05 10.62
C LEU A 594 -33.84 -1.23 10.04
N ARG A 595 -34.93 -1.67 10.69
CA ARG A 595 -35.81 -2.73 10.15
C ARG A 595 -36.46 -2.32 8.83
N THR A 596 -36.87 -1.06 8.72
CA THR A 596 -37.46 -0.51 7.50
C THR A 596 -36.45 -0.54 6.36
N PHE A 597 -35.23 -0.07 6.60
CA PHE A 597 -34.15 -0.11 5.62
C PHE A 597 -33.85 -1.54 5.16
N PHE A 598 -33.70 -2.49 6.09
CA PHE A 598 -33.40 -3.90 5.74
C PHE A 598 -34.53 -4.54 4.95
N SER A 599 -35.78 -4.38 5.40
CA SER A 599 -36.94 -4.97 4.72
C SER A 599 -37.11 -4.41 3.31
N ARG A 600 -36.97 -3.09 3.11
CA ARG A 600 -37.05 -2.46 1.79
C ARG A 600 -35.91 -2.88 0.87
N ALA A 601 -34.67 -2.87 1.34
CA ALA A 601 -33.51 -3.29 0.55
C ALA A 601 -33.65 -4.74 0.06
N ARG A 602 -34.07 -5.65 0.96
CA ARG A 602 -34.30 -7.07 0.62
C ARG A 602 -35.50 -7.26 -0.31
N ALA A 603 -36.59 -6.51 -0.12
CA ALA A 603 -37.76 -6.55 -1.01
C ALA A 603 -37.41 -6.11 -2.45
N MET A 604 -36.46 -5.19 -2.59
CA MET A 604 -35.92 -4.77 -3.89
C MET A 604 -34.92 -5.75 -4.49
N GLY A 605 -34.46 -6.76 -3.74
CA GLY A 605 -33.51 -7.77 -4.20
C GLY A 605 -32.04 -7.50 -3.88
N HIS A 606 -31.73 -6.49 -3.05
CA HIS A 606 -30.38 -6.27 -2.53
C HIS A 606 -30.06 -7.26 -1.38
N LEU A 607 -28.76 -7.40 -1.10
CA LEU A 607 -28.24 -8.21 -0.01
C LEU A 607 -27.67 -7.32 1.07
N ILE A 608 -27.83 -7.71 2.34
CA ILE A 608 -27.35 -6.93 3.50
C ILE A 608 -26.26 -7.70 4.24
N SER A 609 -25.14 -7.02 4.51
CA SER A 609 -24.03 -7.55 5.31
C SER A 609 -23.46 -6.47 6.24
N PRO A 610 -23.95 -6.32 7.48
CA PRO A 610 -23.41 -5.33 8.41
C PRO A 610 -22.06 -5.79 8.98
N TYR A 611 -21.20 -4.83 9.34
CA TYR A 611 -19.94 -5.06 10.02
C TYR A 611 -20.14 -5.40 11.50
N THR A 612 -19.52 -6.48 11.99
CA THR A 612 -19.39 -6.80 13.43
C THR A 612 -17.95 -7.20 13.75
N ASN A 613 -17.56 -7.19 15.03
CA ASN A 613 -16.29 -7.76 15.47
C ASN A 613 -16.49 -8.54 16.79
N PRO A 614 -16.25 -9.87 16.80
CA PRO A 614 -16.41 -10.70 18.00
C PRO A 614 -15.12 -10.90 18.81
N THR A 615 -13.97 -10.38 18.35
CA THR A 615 -12.64 -10.81 18.82
C THR A 615 -11.98 -9.89 19.84
N TRP A 616 -12.52 -8.70 20.06
CA TRP A 616 -11.99 -7.73 21.03
C TRP A 616 -13.08 -6.83 21.61
N TRP A 617 -12.86 -6.33 22.83
CA TRP A 617 -13.78 -5.44 23.56
C TRP A 617 -13.11 -4.10 23.86
N CYS A 618 -13.74 -3.01 23.43
CA CYS A 618 -13.26 -1.63 23.63
C CYS A 618 -13.48 -1.17 25.07
N ASP A 619 -12.52 -0.46 25.67
CA ASP A 619 -12.65 0.07 27.02
C ASP A 619 -12.94 1.58 27.12
N GLU A 620 -12.90 2.31 25.99
CA GLU A 620 -13.15 3.76 25.94
C GLU A 620 -14.18 4.17 24.86
N PRO A 621 -15.50 4.11 25.15
CA PRO A 621 -16.12 3.60 26.38
C PRO A 621 -16.39 2.09 26.34
N LYS A 622 -16.42 1.48 27.53
CA LYS A 622 -16.90 0.09 27.74
C LYS A 622 -18.37 -0.06 27.36
N GLY A 623 -18.68 -1.14 26.64
CA GLY A 623 -20.06 -1.57 26.41
C GLY A 623 -20.71 -2.15 27.69
N PRO A 624 -22.05 -2.17 27.81
CA PRO A 624 -22.74 -2.73 28.97
C PRO A 624 -22.36 -4.18 29.31
N THR A 625 -22.12 -5.02 28.30
CA THR A 625 -21.67 -6.40 28.52
C THR A 625 -20.27 -6.42 29.11
N PHE A 626 -19.34 -5.64 28.59
CA PHE A 626 -17.99 -5.56 29.17
C PHE A 626 -18.02 -4.98 30.59
N ALA A 627 -18.80 -3.92 30.83
CA ALA A 627 -18.96 -3.34 32.17
C ALA A 627 -19.50 -4.36 33.19
N ARG A 628 -20.41 -5.26 32.78
CA ARG A 628 -20.98 -6.32 33.62
C ARG A 628 -19.99 -7.44 33.92
N GLU A 629 -19.28 -7.92 32.91
CA GLU A 629 -18.42 -9.11 33.02
C GLU A 629 -17.02 -8.77 33.57
N GLY A 630 -16.59 -7.51 33.48
CA GLY A 630 -15.26 -7.07 33.90
C GLY A 630 -14.15 -7.75 33.11
N ASP A 631 -13.03 -8.06 33.77
CA ASP A 631 -11.82 -8.57 33.12
C ASP A 631 -11.78 -10.11 33.01
N ALA A 632 -12.74 -10.82 33.62
CA ALA A 632 -12.82 -12.28 33.58
C ALA A 632 -12.78 -12.90 32.16
N PRO A 633 -13.47 -12.34 31.14
CA PRO A 633 -13.46 -12.86 29.77
C PRO A 633 -12.26 -12.43 28.93
N LEU A 634 -11.29 -11.69 29.47
CA LEU A 634 -10.15 -11.20 28.69
C LEU A 634 -9.07 -12.28 28.55
N LEU A 635 -8.45 -12.30 27.37
CA LEU A 635 -7.31 -13.18 27.07
C LEU A 635 -6.12 -12.80 27.92
N LYS A 636 -5.50 -13.80 28.55
CA LYS A 636 -4.31 -13.59 29.40
C LYS A 636 -3.05 -14.12 28.71
N GLY A 637 -2.01 -13.30 28.65
CA GLY A 637 -0.71 -13.70 28.11
C GLY A 637 0.01 -14.72 29.00
N LEU A 638 1.22 -15.13 28.58
CA LEU A 638 2.09 -15.98 29.41
C LEU A 638 2.55 -15.28 30.69
N ASP A 639 2.48 -13.94 30.74
CA ASP A 639 2.73 -13.12 31.94
C ASP A 639 1.52 -13.06 32.90
N GLY A 640 0.42 -13.74 32.55
CA GLY A 640 -0.83 -13.76 33.31
C GLY A 640 -1.65 -12.47 33.21
N LYS A 641 -1.21 -11.48 32.43
CA LYS A 641 -1.90 -10.20 32.30
C LYS A 641 -2.87 -10.19 31.11
N PRO A 642 -3.99 -9.47 31.20
CA PRO A 642 -4.85 -9.26 30.05
C PRO A 642 -4.10 -8.57 28.89
N ARG A 643 -4.43 -8.95 27.66
CA ARG A 643 -3.81 -8.39 26.46
C ARG A 643 -4.53 -7.14 25.98
N HIS A 644 -3.87 -5.99 26.13
CA HIS A 644 -4.33 -4.69 25.64
C HIS A 644 -3.85 -4.46 24.20
N GLU A 645 -4.72 -3.91 23.35
CA GLU A 645 -4.47 -3.62 21.94
C GLU A 645 -4.94 -2.20 21.59
N ARG A 646 -4.41 -1.64 20.50
CA ARG A 646 -4.80 -0.31 19.97
C ARG A 646 -5.05 -0.41 18.47
N TYR A 647 -6.20 0.09 18.02
CA TYR A 647 -6.58 0.21 16.62
C TYR A 647 -6.92 1.68 16.33
N SER A 648 -6.09 2.33 15.50
CA SER A 648 -6.12 3.79 15.33
C SER A 648 -6.06 4.51 16.68
N ASP A 649 -7.09 5.26 17.06
CA ASP A 649 -7.16 5.98 18.33
C ASP A 649 -7.98 5.25 19.40
N ASN A 650 -8.56 4.09 19.06
CA ASN A 650 -9.33 3.28 19.99
C ASN A 650 -8.45 2.21 20.65
N THR A 651 -8.70 1.95 21.93
CA THR A 651 -8.00 0.96 22.75
C THR A 651 -8.97 -0.05 23.34
N GLY A 652 -8.45 -1.22 23.71
CA GLY A 652 -9.26 -2.26 24.32
C GLY A 652 -8.52 -3.59 24.40
N TRP A 653 -9.28 -4.68 24.52
CA TRP A 653 -8.75 -5.94 25.01
C TRP A 653 -9.13 -7.11 24.11
N THR A 654 -8.17 -8.00 23.87
CA THR A 654 -8.46 -9.30 23.24
C THR A 654 -9.27 -10.18 24.18
N THR A 655 -10.27 -10.89 23.66
CA THR A 655 -11.17 -11.75 24.47
C THR A 655 -10.71 -13.22 24.46
N THR A 656 -10.97 -13.96 25.54
CA THR A 656 -10.86 -15.43 25.55
C THR A 656 -12.10 -16.02 24.89
N LEU A 657 -11.97 -16.47 23.65
CA LEU A 657 -13.09 -17.05 22.87
C LEU A 657 -13.76 -18.25 23.55
N TRP A 658 -13.04 -18.94 24.44
CA TRP A 658 -13.56 -20.08 25.19
C TRP A 658 -14.47 -19.68 26.37
N HIS A 659 -14.40 -18.43 26.83
CA HIS A 659 -15.09 -17.96 28.01
C HIS A 659 -16.62 -17.92 27.78
N PRO A 660 -17.44 -18.42 28.73
CA PRO A 660 -18.90 -18.45 28.56
C PRO A 660 -19.53 -17.08 28.25
N ALA A 661 -19.02 -16.00 28.85
CA ALA A 661 -19.52 -14.65 28.59
C ALA A 661 -19.26 -14.19 27.14
N VAL A 662 -18.10 -14.53 26.57
CA VAL A 662 -17.75 -14.19 25.17
C VAL A 662 -18.63 -14.96 24.20
N LYS A 663 -18.81 -16.27 24.43
CA LYS A 663 -19.73 -17.11 23.65
C LYS A 663 -21.17 -16.59 23.71
N THR A 664 -21.62 -16.19 24.90
CA THR A 664 -22.98 -15.66 25.10
C THR A 664 -23.17 -14.34 24.38
N ALA A 665 -22.18 -13.43 24.45
CA ALA A 665 -22.20 -12.17 23.73
C ALA A 665 -22.24 -12.39 22.20
N ASN A 666 -21.37 -13.26 21.66
CA ASN A 666 -21.38 -13.56 20.22
C ASN A 666 -22.70 -14.20 19.77
N ARG A 667 -23.21 -15.20 20.50
CA ARG A 667 -24.52 -15.81 20.20
C ARG A 667 -25.66 -14.79 20.24
N ARG A 668 -25.59 -13.79 21.11
CA ARG A 668 -26.57 -12.68 21.13
C ARG A 668 -26.48 -11.85 19.85
N THR A 669 -25.28 -11.49 19.39
CA THR A 669 -25.09 -10.78 18.11
C THR A 669 -25.63 -11.59 16.93
N VAL A 670 -25.30 -12.88 16.84
CA VAL A 670 -25.82 -13.78 15.80
C VAL A 670 -27.34 -13.87 15.86
N GLN A 671 -27.92 -14.02 17.07
CA GLN A 671 -29.38 -14.03 17.25
C GLN A 671 -30.03 -12.72 16.78
N GLN A 672 -29.44 -11.57 17.11
CA GLN A 672 -29.97 -10.27 16.69
C GLN A 672 -29.99 -10.15 15.16
N PHE A 673 -28.92 -10.55 14.47
CA PHE A 673 -28.84 -10.47 13.01
C PHE A 673 -29.52 -11.62 12.25
N THR A 674 -30.07 -12.60 12.95
CA THR A 674 -30.82 -13.71 12.33
C THR A 674 -32.31 -13.68 12.66
N ARG A 675 -32.70 -13.07 13.78
CA ARG A 675 -34.10 -13.01 14.25
C ARG A 675 -34.67 -11.61 14.32
N GLU A 676 -33.91 -10.63 14.80
CA GLU A 676 -34.40 -9.25 15.03
C GLU A 676 -34.20 -8.37 13.79
N PHE A 677 -33.04 -8.50 13.12
CA PHE A 677 -32.61 -7.76 11.94
C PHE A 677 -31.99 -8.73 10.92
N PRO A 678 -32.79 -9.58 10.25
CA PRO A 678 -32.28 -10.66 9.42
C PRO A 678 -31.40 -10.16 8.27
N VAL A 679 -30.14 -10.57 8.25
CA VAL A 679 -29.14 -10.27 7.21
C VAL A 679 -29.02 -11.42 6.21
N ASP A 680 -28.31 -11.20 5.10
CA ASP A 680 -27.98 -12.27 4.15
C ASP A 680 -26.60 -12.87 4.41
N ILE A 681 -25.68 -12.05 4.92
CA ILE A 681 -24.33 -12.43 5.34
C ILE A 681 -24.02 -11.68 6.63
N LEU A 682 -23.44 -12.37 7.62
CA LEU A 682 -22.93 -11.73 8.82
C LEU A 682 -21.41 -11.53 8.67
N PHE A 683 -20.95 -10.28 8.61
CA PHE A 683 -19.52 -10.00 8.53
C PHE A 683 -18.93 -9.92 9.93
N GLN A 684 -17.97 -10.80 10.23
CA GLN A 684 -17.26 -10.90 11.48
C GLN A 684 -15.79 -10.55 11.25
N ASP A 685 -15.45 -9.32 11.56
CA ASP A 685 -14.12 -8.78 11.42
C ASP A 685 -13.07 -9.60 12.17
N GLN A 686 -11.82 -9.54 11.70
CA GLN A 686 -10.65 -10.19 12.27
C GLN A 686 -10.65 -11.72 12.37
N CYS A 687 -11.73 -12.44 12.06
CA CYS A 687 -11.76 -13.91 12.11
C CYS A 687 -10.76 -14.57 11.15
N GLY A 688 -10.53 -13.92 10.00
CA GLY A 688 -9.57 -14.32 8.98
C GLY A 688 -8.23 -13.59 9.02
N ALA A 689 -8.11 -12.50 9.79
CA ALA A 689 -6.93 -11.63 9.83
C ALA A 689 -6.11 -11.77 11.11
N ARG A 690 -6.75 -12.14 12.22
CA ARG A 690 -6.12 -12.15 13.54
C ARG A 690 -5.06 -13.24 13.63
N ARG A 691 -3.91 -12.88 14.19
CA ARG A 691 -2.82 -13.80 14.53
C ARG A 691 -3.24 -14.72 15.69
N TRP A 692 -2.52 -15.83 15.87
CA TRP A 692 -2.69 -16.63 17.07
C TRP A 692 -2.08 -15.94 18.30
N HIS A 693 -2.58 -16.32 19.48
CA HIS A 693 -2.12 -15.82 20.77
C HIS A 693 -2.05 -16.96 21.79
N TYR A 694 -1.16 -16.81 22.78
CA TYR A 694 -1.29 -17.58 24.00
C TYR A 694 -2.43 -17.02 24.85
N ASP A 695 -3.25 -17.89 25.41
CA ASP A 695 -4.34 -17.58 26.32
C ASP A 695 -4.30 -18.48 27.57
N THR A 696 -3.75 -17.95 28.65
CA THR A 696 -3.66 -18.60 29.96
C THR A 696 -4.92 -18.39 30.81
N ASN A 697 -5.99 -17.80 30.27
CA ASN A 697 -7.27 -17.69 30.96
C ASN A 697 -7.79 -19.10 31.33
N PRO A 698 -8.29 -19.32 32.57
CA PRO A 698 -8.78 -20.62 33.01
C PRO A 698 -9.90 -21.23 32.15
N ALA A 699 -10.64 -20.42 31.38
CA ALA A 699 -11.64 -20.92 30.45
C ALA A 699 -11.04 -21.53 29.17
N SER A 700 -9.79 -21.20 28.84
CA SER A 700 -9.08 -21.77 27.68
C SER A 700 -8.66 -23.22 27.97
N PRO A 701 -8.91 -24.19 27.06
CA PRO A 701 -8.60 -25.60 27.31
C PRO A 701 -7.09 -25.88 27.36
N CYS A 702 -6.28 -25.11 26.63
CA CYS A 702 -4.84 -25.05 26.80
C CYS A 702 -4.30 -23.68 26.37
N PRO A 703 -3.08 -23.29 26.77
CA PRO A 703 -2.57 -21.96 26.49
C PRO A 703 -2.46 -21.58 25.02
N TYR A 704 -2.41 -22.51 24.06
CA TYR A 704 -2.35 -22.19 22.63
C TYR A 704 -3.68 -22.39 21.89
N ALA A 705 -4.80 -22.60 22.60
CA ALA A 705 -6.09 -22.93 22.01
C ALA A 705 -6.88 -21.76 21.41
N TYR A 706 -6.32 -20.54 21.37
CA TYR A 706 -7.03 -19.35 20.88
C TYR A 706 -7.56 -19.54 19.45
N SER A 707 -6.71 -20.05 18.54
CA SER A 707 -7.08 -20.28 17.14
C SER A 707 -8.13 -21.38 16.96
N GLU A 708 -8.12 -22.45 17.77
CA GLU A 708 -9.23 -23.43 17.77
C GLU A 708 -10.54 -22.80 18.26
N GLY A 709 -10.48 -21.88 19.22
CA GLY A 709 -11.65 -21.10 19.64
C GLY A 709 -12.25 -20.28 18.48
N MET A 710 -11.40 -19.68 17.65
CA MET A 710 -11.81 -18.98 16.43
C MET A 710 -12.50 -19.92 15.44
N ILE A 711 -11.89 -21.08 15.18
CA ILE A 711 -12.44 -22.12 14.30
C ILE A 711 -13.80 -22.61 14.82
N ALA A 712 -13.92 -22.86 16.12
CA ALA A 712 -15.14 -23.34 16.75
C ALA A 712 -16.29 -22.32 16.69
N MET A 713 -15.99 -21.03 16.90
CA MET A 713 -16.98 -19.95 16.73
C MET A 713 -17.48 -19.87 15.28
N ASN A 714 -16.56 -19.92 14.30
CA ASN A 714 -16.91 -19.90 12.88
C ASN A 714 -17.76 -21.12 12.48
N ASP A 715 -17.44 -22.31 13.00
CA ASP A 715 -18.26 -23.52 12.82
C ASP A 715 -19.66 -23.34 13.41
N GLU A 716 -19.78 -22.81 14.62
CA GLU A 716 -21.07 -22.54 15.26
C GLU A 716 -21.92 -21.56 14.46
N ASP A 717 -21.35 -20.40 14.12
CA ASP A 717 -22.11 -19.30 13.51
C ASP A 717 -22.48 -19.59 12.05
N SER A 718 -21.61 -20.26 11.29
CA SER A 718 -21.85 -20.63 9.89
C SER A 718 -22.94 -21.67 9.69
N ARG A 719 -23.38 -22.34 10.76
CA ARG A 719 -24.55 -23.23 10.74
C ARG A 719 -25.87 -22.46 10.76
N VAL A 720 -25.84 -21.18 11.12
CA VAL A 720 -27.03 -20.33 11.29
C VAL A 720 -27.13 -19.30 10.17
N VAL A 721 -26.02 -18.69 9.77
CA VAL A 721 -25.98 -17.62 8.75
C VAL A 721 -24.68 -17.69 7.94
N PRO A 722 -24.70 -17.41 6.63
CA PRO A 722 -23.46 -17.26 5.87
C PRO A 722 -22.55 -16.19 6.47
N LEU A 723 -21.25 -16.45 6.52
CA LEU A 723 -20.27 -15.56 7.15
C LEU A 723 -19.39 -14.83 6.14
N GLY A 724 -18.97 -13.62 6.49
CA GLY A 724 -17.84 -12.92 5.87
C GLY A 724 -16.80 -12.53 6.92
N THR A 725 -15.55 -12.33 6.50
CA THR A 725 -14.47 -11.89 7.40
C THR A 725 -13.44 -11.01 6.68
N GLU A 726 -12.71 -10.22 7.45
CA GLU A 726 -11.44 -9.60 7.04
C GLU A 726 -10.39 -10.68 6.73
N ASN A 727 -9.65 -10.52 5.63
CA ASN A 727 -8.64 -11.41 5.11
C ASN A 727 -9.08 -12.88 5.03
N GLY A 728 -8.25 -13.82 5.46
CA GLY A 728 -8.53 -15.26 5.42
C GLY A 728 -7.31 -16.13 5.69
N TRP A 729 -7.58 -17.37 6.07
CA TRP A 729 -6.63 -18.47 6.20
C TRP A 729 -7.33 -19.81 5.99
N ASP A 730 -6.57 -20.85 5.72
CA ASP A 730 -7.04 -22.17 5.31
C ASP A 730 -8.12 -22.76 6.24
N ARG A 731 -8.02 -22.57 7.56
CA ARG A 731 -8.97 -23.19 8.51
C ARG A 731 -10.33 -22.51 8.58
N VAL A 732 -10.47 -21.30 8.06
CA VAL A 732 -11.80 -20.69 7.90
C VAL A 732 -12.46 -21.10 6.58
N ALA A 733 -11.76 -21.85 5.71
CA ALA A 733 -12.24 -22.22 4.39
C ALA A 733 -13.55 -22.99 4.39
N ASN A 734 -13.87 -23.75 5.43
CA ASN A 734 -15.11 -24.51 5.48
C ASN A 734 -16.31 -23.70 5.97
N TYR A 735 -16.11 -22.49 6.50
CA TYR A 735 -17.14 -21.74 7.22
C TYR A 735 -17.43 -20.38 6.57
N GLN A 736 -16.39 -19.71 6.06
CA GLN A 736 -16.50 -18.39 5.47
C GLN A 736 -17.01 -18.45 4.02
N THR A 737 -17.93 -17.55 3.70
CA THR A 737 -18.49 -17.34 2.35
C THR A 737 -17.78 -16.19 1.64
N LEU A 738 -17.39 -15.15 2.39
CA LEU A 738 -16.65 -13.98 1.89
C LEU A 738 -15.32 -13.81 2.62
N LEU A 739 -14.27 -13.47 1.87
CA LEU A 739 -12.97 -13.04 2.39
C LEU A 739 -12.66 -11.63 1.85
N SER A 740 -12.54 -10.63 2.73
CA SER A 740 -12.27 -9.23 2.36
C SER A 740 -10.83 -8.85 2.71
N GLY A 741 -9.91 -8.84 1.74
CA GLY A 741 -8.51 -8.48 1.93
C GLY A 741 -7.55 -9.29 1.05
N LEU A 742 -6.41 -9.72 1.60
CA LEU A 742 -5.36 -10.46 0.88
C LEU A 742 -4.78 -9.69 -0.32
N SER A 743 -4.82 -8.35 -0.29
CA SER A 743 -4.43 -7.51 -1.44
C SER A 743 -3.69 -6.21 -1.10
N TRP A 744 -3.56 -5.81 0.17
CA TRP A 744 -2.93 -4.53 0.54
C TRP A 744 -1.49 -4.36 0.03
N GLY A 745 -0.71 -5.42 0.01
CA GLY A 745 0.68 -5.40 -0.40
C GLY A 745 0.90 -5.58 -1.90
N ILE A 746 -0.14 -5.86 -2.67
CA ILE A 746 -0.01 -6.17 -4.11
C ILE A 746 -0.85 -5.24 -4.99
N VAL A 747 -2.01 -4.80 -4.52
CA VAL A 747 -2.89 -3.90 -5.27
C VAL A 747 -2.71 -2.46 -4.77
N PRO A 748 -2.42 -1.50 -5.68
CA PRO A 748 -2.39 -0.09 -5.35
C PRO A 748 -3.72 0.42 -4.82
N THR A 749 -3.71 1.23 -3.76
CA THR A 749 -4.94 1.76 -3.14
C THR A 749 -4.95 3.29 -3.17
N GLU A 750 -5.90 3.87 -3.89
CA GLU A 750 -6.20 5.30 -3.79
C GLU A 750 -6.84 5.61 -2.44
N HIS A 751 -6.39 6.69 -1.79
CA HIS A 751 -6.88 7.11 -0.47
C HIS A 751 -6.78 6.02 0.62
N GLY A 752 -5.87 5.05 0.44
CA GLY A 752 -5.64 3.98 1.41
C GLY A 752 -4.99 4.49 2.71
N PRO A 753 -5.03 3.68 3.79
CA PRO A 753 -4.37 4.02 5.04
C PRO A 753 -2.87 4.27 4.86
N THR A 754 -2.32 5.26 5.58
CA THR A 754 -0.92 5.70 5.42
C THR A 754 0.13 4.66 5.81
N TRP A 755 -0.26 3.56 6.47
CA TRP A 755 0.63 2.45 6.82
C TRP A 755 0.74 1.39 5.71
N VAL A 756 -0.15 1.40 4.71
CA VAL A 756 -0.14 0.43 3.62
C VAL A 756 1.10 0.65 2.75
N ARG A 757 1.79 -0.44 2.42
CA ARG A 757 2.98 -0.45 1.57
C ARG A 757 2.90 -1.63 0.61
N LEU A 758 3.23 -1.39 -0.66
CA LEU A 758 3.34 -2.48 -1.63
C LEU A 758 4.57 -3.33 -1.30
N PHE A 759 4.45 -4.65 -1.39
CA PHE A 759 5.52 -5.58 -1.04
C PHE A 759 6.79 -5.32 -1.86
N LYS A 760 6.65 -4.82 -3.11
CA LYS A 760 7.78 -4.45 -3.98
C LYS A 760 8.60 -3.25 -3.48
N THR A 761 8.06 -2.44 -2.57
CA THR A 761 8.84 -1.36 -1.92
C THR A 761 9.73 -1.91 -0.79
N THR A 762 9.41 -3.10 -0.27
CA THR A 762 10.17 -3.78 0.78
C THR A 762 11.17 -4.78 0.19
N TYR A 763 10.75 -5.57 -0.80
CA TYR A 763 11.57 -6.57 -1.49
C TYR A 763 11.65 -6.24 -2.98
N PRO A 764 12.84 -6.25 -3.62
CA PRO A 764 12.99 -5.90 -5.02
C PRO A 764 12.07 -6.71 -5.94
N ALA A 765 11.44 -6.04 -6.89
CA ALA A 765 10.42 -6.63 -7.77
C ALA A 765 10.94 -7.80 -8.63
N ASP A 766 12.25 -7.90 -8.86
CA ASP A 766 12.91 -8.96 -9.62
C ASP A 766 13.28 -10.20 -8.80
N THR A 767 13.01 -10.21 -7.49
CA THR A 767 13.28 -11.36 -6.60
C THR A 767 12.06 -12.26 -6.38
N TRP A 768 10.87 -11.81 -6.80
CA TRP A 768 9.62 -12.49 -6.51
C TRP A 768 8.53 -12.18 -7.53
N GLU A 769 7.53 -13.06 -7.60
CA GLU A 769 6.29 -12.88 -8.33
C GLU A 769 5.09 -13.33 -7.48
N ILE A 770 3.88 -12.92 -7.87
CA ILE A 770 2.65 -13.38 -7.21
C ILE A 770 2.42 -14.84 -7.59
N PHE A 771 2.33 -15.70 -6.57
CA PHE A 771 1.81 -17.06 -6.74
C PHE A 771 0.46 -17.16 -6.05
N PRO A 772 -0.60 -17.66 -6.72
CA PRO A 772 -1.98 -17.55 -6.26
C PRO A 772 -2.34 -18.65 -5.26
N LEU A 773 -1.52 -18.88 -4.23
CA LEU A 773 -1.69 -19.98 -3.28
C LEU A 773 -3.07 -19.99 -2.65
N ALA A 774 -3.52 -18.82 -2.16
CA ALA A 774 -4.83 -18.68 -1.55
C ALA A 774 -5.98 -18.99 -2.50
N LEU A 775 -5.89 -18.52 -3.75
CA LEU A 775 -6.92 -18.77 -4.77
C LEU A 775 -6.96 -20.24 -5.19
N ALA A 776 -5.80 -20.87 -5.32
CA ALA A 776 -5.70 -22.29 -5.64
C ALA A 776 -6.39 -23.17 -4.59
N LEU A 777 -6.36 -22.75 -3.32
CA LEU A 777 -7.02 -23.48 -2.22
C LEU A 777 -8.51 -23.15 -2.08
N MET A 778 -8.93 -21.91 -2.35
CA MET A 778 -10.22 -21.39 -1.87
C MET A 778 -11.11 -20.68 -2.89
N HIS A 779 -10.71 -20.45 -4.14
CA HIS A 779 -11.57 -19.70 -5.09
C HIS A 779 -12.90 -20.43 -5.42
N ASP A 780 -12.92 -21.76 -5.28
CA ASP A 780 -14.13 -22.61 -5.36
C ASP A 780 -14.93 -22.69 -4.04
N LYS A 781 -14.40 -22.11 -2.96
CA LYS A 781 -14.93 -22.22 -1.59
C LYS A 781 -15.45 -20.89 -1.05
N ALA A 782 -14.85 -19.76 -1.43
CA ALA A 782 -15.21 -18.44 -0.94
C ALA A 782 -15.10 -17.38 -2.05
N ILE A 783 -15.84 -16.30 -1.90
CA ILE A 783 -15.71 -15.09 -2.74
C ILE A 783 -14.64 -14.20 -2.12
N PHE A 784 -13.68 -13.77 -2.95
CA PHE A 784 -12.63 -12.85 -2.56
C PHE A 784 -13.02 -11.42 -2.91
N LEU A 785 -12.79 -10.49 -2.00
CA LEU A 785 -13.01 -9.06 -2.13
C LEU A 785 -11.75 -8.33 -1.67
N HIS A 786 -11.56 -7.10 -2.13
CA HIS A 786 -10.60 -6.19 -1.47
C HIS A 786 -11.07 -5.84 -0.06
N HIS A 787 -10.17 -5.26 0.75
CA HIS A 787 -10.47 -4.91 2.14
C HIS A 787 -11.71 -4.01 2.24
N ASP A 788 -12.68 -4.42 3.05
CA ASP A 788 -14.06 -3.92 3.10
C ASP A 788 -14.18 -2.47 3.60
N LEU A 789 -13.19 -1.96 4.31
CA LEU A 789 -13.18 -0.58 4.82
C LEU A 789 -12.30 0.40 4.02
N GLY A 790 -11.33 -0.10 3.26
CA GLY A 790 -10.18 0.73 2.88
C GLY A 790 -9.59 0.48 1.50
N GLN A 791 -10.03 -0.54 0.76
CA GLN A 791 -9.55 -0.80 -0.60
C GLN A 791 -10.73 -1.15 -1.52
N PHE A 792 -10.95 -0.31 -2.54
CA PHE A 792 -12.11 -0.40 -3.43
C PHE A 792 -11.71 -0.19 -4.89
N VAL A 793 -12.56 -0.61 -5.82
CA VAL A 793 -12.35 -0.49 -7.26
C VAL A 793 -12.78 0.90 -7.72
N THR A 794 -11.87 1.88 -7.65
CA THR A 794 -12.17 3.30 -7.95
C THR A 794 -11.80 3.73 -9.36
N ASN A 795 -10.96 2.96 -10.05
CA ASN A 795 -10.44 3.29 -11.38
C ASN A 795 -10.13 2.02 -12.20
N ASP A 796 -9.74 2.21 -13.47
CA ASP A 796 -9.44 1.11 -14.39
C ASP A 796 -8.20 0.28 -13.99
N ARG A 797 -7.23 0.89 -13.29
CA ARG A 797 -6.03 0.19 -12.77
C ARG A 797 -6.40 -0.83 -11.70
N VAL A 798 -7.18 -0.44 -10.71
CA VAL A 798 -7.65 -1.34 -9.66
C VAL A 798 -8.63 -2.36 -10.26
N LEU A 799 -9.46 -1.97 -11.23
CA LEU A 799 -10.36 -2.90 -11.93
C LEU A 799 -9.59 -4.03 -12.63
N SER A 800 -8.52 -3.71 -13.36
CA SER A 800 -7.67 -4.71 -14.02
C SER A 800 -6.99 -5.66 -13.03
N TRP A 801 -6.53 -5.14 -11.88
CA TRP A 801 -6.06 -5.97 -10.77
C TRP A 801 -7.16 -6.89 -10.23
N THR A 802 -8.33 -6.34 -9.92
CA THR A 802 -9.46 -7.06 -9.30
C THR A 802 -9.89 -8.23 -10.18
N LEU A 803 -10.08 -7.97 -11.47
CA LEU A 803 -10.44 -9.00 -12.44
C LEU A 803 -9.32 -10.04 -12.54
N GLY A 804 -8.07 -9.62 -12.77
CA GLY A 804 -6.95 -10.55 -12.88
C GLY A 804 -6.81 -11.53 -11.70
N LEU A 805 -7.12 -11.07 -10.49
CA LEU A 805 -7.10 -11.90 -9.28
C LEU A 805 -8.35 -12.78 -9.08
N GLY A 806 -9.37 -12.67 -9.93
CA GLY A 806 -10.64 -13.38 -9.77
C GLY A 806 -11.46 -12.86 -8.59
N TYR A 807 -11.30 -11.59 -8.21
CA TYR A 807 -12.03 -11.01 -7.08
C TYR A 807 -13.41 -10.53 -7.51
N SER A 808 -14.35 -10.47 -6.57
CA SER A 808 -15.60 -9.73 -6.74
C SER A 808 -15.34 -8.23 -6.69
N LEU A 809 -16.16 -7.45 -7.40
CA LEU A 809 -16.00 -6.00 -7.49
C LEU A 809 -16.55 -5.32 -6.24
N SER A 810 -15.87 -4.25 -5.79
CA SER A 810 -16.28 -3.45 -4.64
C SER A 810 -16.16 -1.95 -4.90
N TYR A 811 -17.05 -1.16 -4.30
CA TYR A 811 -17.03 0.30 -4.37
C TYR A 811 -17.41 0.95 -3.04
N ARG A 812 -17.06 2.22 -2.86
CA ARG A 812 -17.45 3.03 -1.70
C ARG A 812 -18.15 4.30 -2.16
N ALA A 813 -19.32 4.57 -1.61
CA ALA A 813 -20.07 5.79 -1.91
C ALA A 813 -20.90 6.27 -0.71
N THR A 814 -21.27 7.55 -0.74
CA THR A 814 -22.38 8.09 0.05
C THR A 814 -23.63 8.20 -0.83
N PRO A 815 -24.84 8.26 -0.24
CA PRO A 815 -26.08 8.59 -0.95
C PRO A 815 -25.97 9.86 -1.82
N GLU A 816 -25.28 10.88 -1.32
CA GLU A 816 -25.04 12.13 -2.07
C GLU A 816 -24.16 11.92 -3.31
N MET A 817 -23.09 11.13 -3.18
CA MET A 817 -22.23 10.80 -4.33
C MET A 817 -23.02 10.11 -5.44
N LEU A 818 -23.97 9.24 -5.09
CA LEU A 818 -24.81 8.51 -6.06
C LEU A 818 -25.82 9.40 -6.79
N THR A 819 -25.96 10.67 -6.42
CA THR A 819 -26.73 11.66 -7.20
C THR A 819 -25.96 12.19 -8.40
N ARG A 820 -24.64 12.00 -8.42
CA ARG A 820 -23.74 12.44 -9.49
C ARG A 820 -23.51 11.31 -10.48
N ASP A 821 -23.65 11.61 -11.77
CA ASP A 821 -23.47 10.64 -12.86
C ASP A 821 -22.14 9.88 -12.76
N GLU A 822 -21.05 10.57 -12.41
CA GLU A 822 -19.70 9.97 -12.28
C GLU A 822 -19.69 8.72 -11.41
N HIS A 823 -20.25 8.80 -10.20
CA HIS A 823 -20.26 7.68 -9.27
C HIS A 823 -21.35 6.65 -9.64
N ALA A 824 -22.52 7.12 -10.07
CA ALA A 824 -23.62 6.24 -10.45
C ALA A 824 -23.29 5.39 -11.68
N GLN A 825 -22.67 5.98 -12.70
CA GLN A 825 -22.29 5.29 -13.93
C GLN A 825 -21.07 4.37 -13.73
N TRP A 826 -20.10 4.75 -12.89
CA TRP A 826 -19.02 3.84 -12.51
C TRP A 826 -19.56 2.62 -11.77
N LEU A 827 -20.45 2.82 -10.78
CA LEU A 827 -21.09 1.71 -10.07
C LEU A 827 -21.95 0.84 -11.01
N ALA A 828 -22.65 1.45 -11.97
CA ALA A 828 -23.40 0.71 -13.00
C ALA A 828 -22.47 -0.13 -13.90
N TRP A 829 -21.31 0.40 -14.27
CA TRP A 829 -20.29 -0.32 -15.02
C TRP A 829 -19.73 -1.51 -14.24
N LEU A 830 -19.35 -1.31 -12.98
CA LEU A 830 -18.92 -2.41 -12.10
C LEU A 830 -20.03 -3.47 -11.97
N ALA A 831 -21.29 -3.07 -11.80
CA ALA A 831 -22.40 -4.02 -11.74
C ALA A 831 -22.60 -4.80 -13.05
N CYS A 832 -22.38 -4.17 -14.21
CA CYS A 832 -22.41 -4.86 -15.50
C CYS A 832 -21.34 -5.95 -15.57
N LEU A 833 -20.09 -5.62 -15.25
CA LEU A 833 -18.98 -6.59 -15.21
C LEU A 833 -19.21 -7.68 -14.16
N GLN A 834 -19.74 -7.33 -12.98
CA GLN A 834 -20.05 -8.29 -11.93
C GLN A 834 -21.04 -9.35 -12.42
N ARG A 835 -22.14 -8.92 -13.05
CA ARG A 835 -23.21 -9.83 -13.52
C ARG A 835 -22.77 -10.69 -14.70
N THR A 836 -21.96 -10.15 -15.60
CA THR A 836 -21.63 -10.81 -16.88
C THR A 836 -20.35 -11.62 -16.81
N VAL A 837 -19.31 -11.08 -16.17
CA VAL A 837 -17.97 -11.68 -16.06
C VAL A 837 -17.78 -12.35 -14.71
N CYS A 838 -17.86 -11.60 -13.60
CA CYS A 838 -17.50 -12.11 -12.27
C CYS A 838 -18.41 -13.26 -11.82
N ALA A 839 -19.71 -13.16 -12.07
CA ALA A 839 -20.67 -14.21 -11.74
C ALA A 839 -20.35 -15.56 -12.41
N ARG A 840 -19.57 -15.59 -13.49
CA ARG A 840 -19.16 -16.84 -14.13
C ARG A 840 -17.96 -17.52 -13.47
N TYR A 841 -17.07 -16.76 -12.83
CA TYR A 841 -15.89 -17.33 -12.18
C TYR A 841 -16.01 -17.46 -10.65
N LEU A 842 -16.84 -16.66 -9.99
CA LEU A 842 -16.92 -16.69 -8.53
C LEU A 842 -17.43 -18.06 -8.03
N GLY A 843 -16.64 -18.73 -7.19
CA GLY A 843 -16.94 -20.10 -6.75
C GLY A 843 -16.47 -21.20 -7.70
N GLU A 844 -15.71 -20.87 -8.76
CA GLU A 844 -15.06 -21.84 -9.65
C GLU A 844 -13.62 -22.12 -9.24
N PRO A 845 -13.02 -23.27 -9.59
CA PRO A 845 -11.60 -23.50 -9.33
C PRO A 845 -10.70 -22.63 -10.21
N LEU A 846 -9.55 -22.22 -9.66
CA LEU A 846 -8.43 -21.68 -10.44
C LEU A 846 -7.85 -22.78 -11.34
N ARG A 847 -7.75 -22.52 -12.65
CA ARG A 847 -7.21 -23.45 -13.66
C ARG A 847 -5.79 -23.10 -14.10
N ALA A 848 -5.48 -21.81 -14.23
CA ALA A 848 -4.17 -21.33 -14.63
C ALA A 848 -3.94 -19.91 -14.09
N PHE A 849 -2.69 -19.58 -13.79
CA PHE A 849 -2.30 -18.24 -13.35
C PHE A 849 -0.83 -17.97 -13.69
N LYS A 850 -0.57 -16.80 -14.25
CA LYS A 850 0.78 -16.29 -14.50
C LYS A 850 0.81 -14.79 -14.21
N HIS A 851 1.76 -14.39 -13.39
CA HIS A 851 2.16 -13.00 -13.20
C HIS A 851 3.51 -12.80 -13.89
N ASP A 852 3.71 -11.70 -14.61
CA ASP A 852 4.95 -11.46 -15.35
C ASP A 852 5.41 -10.01 -15.22
N ARG A 853 6.56 -9.82 -14.57
CA ARG A 853 7.22 -8.53 -14.35
C ARG A 853 8.31 -8.21 -15.35
N ALA A 854 8.63 -9.08 -16.29
CA ALA A 854 9.64 -8.78 -17.30
C ALA A 854 9.38 -7.44 -18.03
N PRO A 855 8.13 -7.07 -18.38
CA PRO A 855 7.85 -5.76 -19.00
C PRO A 855 8.17 -4.57 -18.09
N LEU A 856 7.91 -4.66 -16.78
CA LEU A 856 8.26 -3.63 -15.80
C LEU A 856 9.78 -3.48 -15.73
N LEU A 857 10.50 -4.59 -15.62
CA LEU A 857 11.96 -4.62 -15.46
C LEU A 857 12.72 -4.20 -16.73
N ALA A 858 12.08 -4.29 -17.90
CA ALA A 858 12.64 -3.85 -19.18
C ALA A 858 12.47 -2.34 -19.43
N THR A 859 11.67 -1.64 -18.62
CA THR A 859 11.43 -0.20 -18.76
C THR A 859 12.37 0.58 -17.85
N ASP A 860 12.94 1.69 -18.33
CA ASP A 860 13.75 2.58 -17.50
C ASP A 860 12.95 3.14 -16.30
N GLY A 861 13.63 3.36 -15.17
CA GLY A 861 13.05 3.92 -13.94
C GLY A 861 13.11 3.00 -12.73
N ASP A 862 12.51 3.44 -11.62
CA ASP A 862 12.48 2.67 -10.37
C ASP A 862 11.42 1.54 -10.46
N PRO A 863 11.81 0.25 -10.40
CA PRO A 863 10.86 -0.88 -10.45
C PRO A 863 9.96 -0.96 -9.20
N ARG A 864 10.19 -0.11 -8.19
CA ARG A 864 9.33 0.06 -7.01
C ARG A 864 8.16 1.01 -7.27
N ARG A 865 8.13 1.71 -8.42
CA ARG A 865 7.06 2.66 -8.75
C ARG A 865 5.70 1.97 -8.66
N ALA A 866 4.73 2.66 -8.05
CA ALA A 866 3.42 2.08 -7.88
C ALA A 866 2.76 1.80 -9.24
N SER A 867 2.91 2.72 -10.20
CA SER A 867 2.17 2.80 -11.47
C SER A 867 2.27 1.57 -12.37
N ASP A 868 3.18 0.63 -12.09
CA ASP A 868 3.43 -0.53 -12.95
C ASP A 868 3.83 -1.78 -12.18
N ASP A 869 3.16 -2.91 -12.44
CA ASP A 869 3.47 -4.23 -11.88
C ASP A 869 3.61 -5.33 -12.94
N GLY A 870 3.77 -4.96 -14.22
CA GLY A 870 3.85 -5.94 -15.29
C GLY A 870 2.49 -6.37 -15.84
N THR A 871 2.26 -7.68 -15.93
CA THR A 871 1.06 -8.27 -16.58
C THR A 871 0.57 -9.51 -15.82
N LEU A 872 -0.70 -9.87 -16.03
CA LEU A 872 -1.33 -11.03 -15.41
C LEU A 872 -2.21 -11.78 -16.44
N ASP A 873 -2.08 -13.10 -16.53
CA ASP A 873 -2.93 -14.01 -17.32
C ASP A 873 -3.44 -15.14 -16.41
N ALA A 874 -4.76 -15.23 -16.22
CA ALA A 874 -5.38 -16.17 -15.31
C ALA A 874 -6.63 -16.82 -15.91
N THR A 875 -6.99 -18.00 -15.45
CA THR A 875 -8.20 -18.72 -15.86
C THR A 875 -8.90 -19.32 -14.65
N TYR A 876 -10.18 -18.99 -14.49
CA TYR A 876 -11.05 -19.43 -13.40
C TYR A 876 -12.30 -20.06 -14.00
N GLY A 877 -12.52 -21.36 -13.75
CA GLY A 877 -13.52 -22.11 -14.52
C GLY A 877 -13.27 -21.93 -16.03
N ASP A 878 -14.27 -21.43 -16.75
CA ASP A 878 -14.22 -21.16 -18.19
C ASP A 878 -13.86 -19.70 -18.55
N VAL A 879 -13.60 -18.83 -17.57
CA VAL A 879 -13.27 -17.43 -17.80
C VAL A 879 -11.76 -17.24 -17.81
N ARG A 880 -11.21 -16.77 -18.93
CA ARG A 880 -9.81 -16.35 -19.04
C ARG A 880 -9.68 -14.83 -18.98
N LEU A 881 -8.77 -14.33 -18.16
CA LEU A 881 -8.52 -12.92 -17.91
C LEU A 881 -7.07 -12.58 -18.24
N ARG A 882 -6.88 -11.57 -19.09
CA ARG A 882 -5.57 -11.02 -19.48
C ARG A 882 -5.56 -9.55 -19.11
N CYS A 883 -4.62 -9.15 -18.25
CA CYS A 883 -4.60 -7.85 -17.62
C CYS A 883 -3.22 -7.19 -17.79
N ASN A 884 -3.22 -5.94 -18.22
CA ASN A 884 -2.07 -5.06 -18.17
C ASN A 884 -2.11 -4.28 -16.85
N LEU A 885 -1.10 -4.46 -16.01
CA LEU A 885 -1.00 -3.81 -14.69
C LEU A 885 -0.12 -2.56 -14.73
N GLY A 886 0.33 -2.14 -15.92
CA GLY A 886 1.20 -0.98 -16.16
C GLY A 886 0.50 0.22 -16.79
N ASP A 887 1.16 1.37 -16.68
CA ASP A 887 0.80 2.68 -17.23
C ASP A 887 1.05 2.84 -18.73
N VAL A 888 1.59 1.82 -19.40
CA VAL A 888 1.86 1.81 -20.84
C VAL A 888 1.11 0.66 -21.53
N PRO A 889 0.64 0.81 -22.79
CA PRO A 889 0.04 -0.29 -23.54
C PRO A 889 0.96 -1.50 -23.69
N ARG A 890 0.40 -2.72 -23.62
CA ARG A 890 1.17 -3.98 -23.66
C ARG A 890 0.42 -5.10 -24.38
N THR A 891 1.18 -6.04 -24.94
CA THR A 891 0.67 -7.33 -25.38
C THR A 891 0.69 -8.32 -24.22
N VAL A 892 -0.47 -8.86 -23.84
CA VAL A 892 -0.60 -9.86 -22.77
C VAL A 892 -1.20 -11.13 -23.36
N ALA A 893 -0.41 -12.20 -23.43
CA ALA A 893 -0.80 -13.49 -24.01
C ALA A 893 -1.56 -13.35 -25.35
N GLY A 894 -0.97 -12.56 -26.27
CA GLY A 894 -1.49 -12.30 -27.61
C GLY A 894 -2.58 -11.23 -27.73
N ALA A 895 -3.07 -10.66 -26.61
CA ALA A 895 -4.02 -9.55 -26.64
C ALA A 895 -3.31 -8.20 -26.50
N GLN A 896 -3.58 -7.25 -27.41
CA GLN A 896 -3.13 -5.86 -27.25
C GLN A 896 -4.04 -5.14 -26.26
N LEU A 897 -3.47 -4.66 -25.16
CA LEU A 897 -4.21 -3.99 -24.08
C LEU A 897 -3.66 -2.56 -23.90
N PRO A 898 -4.53 -1.56 -23.72
CA PRO A 898 -4.09 -0.22 -23.32
C PRO A 898 -3.46 -0.24 -21.92
N ALA A 899 -2.89 0.89 -21.49
CA ALA A 899 -2.50 1.11 -20.10
C ALA A 899 -3.67 0.74 -19.18
N TYR A 900 -3.39 -0.06 -18.14
CA TYR A 900 -4.40 -0.54 -17.19
C TYR A 900 -5.60 -1.27 -17.82
N GLY A 901 -5.46 -1.78 -19.04
CA GLY A 901 -6.53 -2.52 -19.74
C GLY A 901 -6.61 -3.99 -19.35
N PHE A 902 -7.78 -4.57 -19.57
CA PHE A 902 -8.01 -6.02 -19.43
C PHE A 902 -8.77 -6.56 -20.65
N ARG A 903 -8.72 -7.89 -20.80
CA ARG A 903 -9.59 -8.66 -21.69
C ARG A 903 -10.06 -9.93 -20.98
N ALA A 904 -11.36 -10.17 -20.99
CA ALA A 904 -12.02 -11.34 -20.48
C ALA A 904 -12.68 -12.13 -21.61
N ASP A 905 -12.47 -13.45 -21.66
CA ASP A 905 -13.10 -14.32 -22.63
C ASP A 905 -13.66 -15.56 -21.92
N ALA A 906 -14.89 -15.95 -22.30
CA ALA A 906 -15.51 -17.21 -21.92
C ALA A 906 -16.46 -17.64 -23.06
N PRO A 907 -17.01 -18.87 -23.06
CA PRO A 907 -18.02 -19.27 -24.05
C PRO A 907 -19.17 -18.25 -24.13
N GLY A 908 -19.34 -17.65 -25.32
CA GLY A 908 -20.34 -16.60 -25.55
C GLY A 908 -20.13 -15.30 -24.80
N LEU A 909 -18.92 -14.99 -24.33
CA LEU A 909 -18.61 -13.74 -23.62
C LEU A 909 -17.26 -13.18 -24.07
N THR A 910 -17.22 -11.88 -24.36
CA THR A 910 -15.96 -11.13 -24.44
C THR A 910 -16.15 -9.75 -23.83
N ALA A 911 -15.25 -9.36 -22.92
CA ALA A 911 -15.25 -8.04 -22.31
C ALA A 911 -13.83 -7.46 -22.26
N GLY A 912 -13.70 -6.15 -22.16
CA GLY A 912 -12.40 -5.53 -22.02
C GLY A 912 -12.40 -4.01 -22.08
N LEU A 913 -11.20 -3.45 -22.14
CA LEU A 913 -10.96 -2.02 -22.36
C LEU A 913 -10.33 -1.81 -23.74
N ALA A 914 -10.99 -1.04 -24.61
CA ALA A 914 -10.49 -0.70 -25.93
C ALA A 914 -9.38 0.38 -25.86
N PRO A 915 -8.55 0.54 -26.91
CA PRO A 915 -7.45 1.53 -26.92
C PRO A 915 -7.89 2.98 -26.69
N ASP A 916 -9.13 3.32 -27.01
CA ASP A 916 -9.73 4.64 -26.79
C ASP A 916 -10.26 4.86 -25.35
N GLY A 917 -10.10 3.86 -24.46
CA GLY A 917 -10.58 3.89 -23.08
C GLY A 917 -12.05 3.48 -22.91
N THR A 918 -12.70 2.97 -23.96
CA THR A 918 -14.08 2.45 -23.91
C THR A 918 -14.10 1.05 -23.31
N GLY A 919 -14.81 0.88 -22.20
CA GLY A 919 -15.14 -0.45 -21.67
C GLY A 919 -16.21 -1.12 -22.53
N TYR A 920 -16.12 -2.43 -22.73
CA TYR A 920 -17.14 -3.17 -23.45
C TYR A 920 -17.41 -4.55 -22.84
N VAL A 921 -18.63 -5.05 -23.02
CA VAL A 921 -19.04 -6.44 -22.74
C VAL A 921 -19.93 -6.91 -23.87
N THR A 922 -19.61 -8.04 -24.48
CA THR A 922 -20.46 -8.75 -25.43
C THR A 922 -20.88 -10.07 -24.82
N GLN A 923 -22.18 -10.36 -24.80
CA GLN A 923 -22.72 -11.62 -24.32
C GLN A 923 -23.63 -12.23 -25.38
N ARG A 924 -23.45 -13.52 -25.63
CA ARG A 924 -24.29 -14.33 -26.52
C ARG A 924 -24.86 -15.51 -25.74
N THR A 925 -26.18 -15.62 -25.76
CA THR A 925 -26.93 -16.82 -25.40
C THR A 925 -27.52 -17.44 -26.68
N ASP A 926 -28.10 -18.64 -26.58
CA ASP A 926 -28.62 -19.36 -27.75
C ASP A 926 -29.66 -18.54 -28.55
N ASP A 927 -30.42 -17.69 -27.84
CA ASP A 927 -31.53 -16.90 -28.40
C ASP A 927 -31.28 -15.39 -28.49
N ARG A 928 -30.20 -14.85 -27.89
CA ARG A 928 -29.97 -13.39 -27.80
C ARG A 928 -28.48 -13.02 -27.84
N SER A 929 -28.17 -11.87 -28.41
CA SER A 929 -26.86 -11.24 -28.26
C SER A 929 -27.05 -9.83 -27.70
N GLU A 930 -26.20 -9.47 -26.74
CA GLU A 930 -26.23 -8.18 -26.02
C GLU A 930 -24.84 -7.57 -26.03
N LEU A 931 -24.81 -6.24 -26.05
CA LEU A 931 -23.59 -5.45 -26.01
C LEU A 931 -23.75 -4.30 -25.02
N TRP A 932 -22.81 -4.17 -24.09
CA TRP A 932 -22.69 -3.00 -23.22
C TRP A 932 -21.42 -2.22 -23.57
N LEU A 933 -21.54 -0.89 -23.59
CA LEU A 933 -20.42 0.03 -23.82
C LEU A 933 -20.35 1.01 -22.65
N TYR A 934 -19.16 1.23 -22.12
CA TYR A 934 -18.88 2.22 -21.09
C TYR A 934 -17.88 3.24 -21.64
N GLY A 935 -18.39 4.39 -22.07
CA GLY A 935 -17.60 5.38 -22.80
C GLY A 935 -18.19 6.78 -22.71
N PHE A 936 -17.45 7.75 -23.25
CA PHE A 936 -17.88 9.14 -23.21
C PHE A 936 -19.00 9.42 -24.23
N PRO A 937 -20.02 10.22 -23.88
CA PRO A 937 -21.06 10.64 -24.81
C PRO A 937 -20.47 11.30 -26.07
N GLY A 938 -20.98 10.93 -27.24
CA GLY A 938 -20.50 11.45 -28.52
C GLY A 938 -19.13 10.92 -28.98
N ALA A 939 -18.48 10.05 -28.19
CA ALA A 939 -17.21 9.48 -28.61
C ALA A 939 -17.42 8.54 -29.81
N ALA A 940 -16.54 8.65 -30.80
CA ALA A 940 -16.37 7.62 -31.81
C ALA A 940 -15.60 6.46 -31.16
N VAL A 941 -16.24 5.29 -31.08
CA VAL A 941 -15.68 4.11 -30.42
C VAL A 941 -15.44 3.01 -31.44
N ALA A 942 -14.37 2.24 -31.22
CA ALA A 942 -14.04 1.07 -32.01
C ALA A 942 -13.75 -0.11 -31.08
N ILE A 943 -14.71 -1.04 -30.97
CA ILE A 943 -14.60 -2.18 -30.07
C ILE A 943 -14.60 -3.50 -30.84
N PRO A 944 -13.83 -4.51 -30.39
CA PRO A 944 -13.87 -5.83 -31.00
C PRO A 944 -15.24 -6.46 -30.70
N VAL A 945 -15.88 -7.04 -31.73
CA VAL A 945 -17.16 -7.74 -31.56
C VAL A 945 -17.11 -9.11 -32.21
N PRO A 946 -17.73 -10.14 -31.61
CA PRO A 946 -17.75 -11.49 -32.15
C PRO A 946 -18.83 -11.70 -33.22
N PHE A 947 -19.49 -10.63 -33.69
CA PHE A 947 -20.61 -10.72 -34.63
C PHE A 947 -20.12 -10.73 -36.10
N PRO A 948 -20.77 -11.50 -36.99
CA PRO A 948 -20.46 -11.45 -38.42
C PRO A 948 -20.83 -10.08 -39.02
N ASN A 949 -20.22 -9.75 -40.17
CA ASN A 949 -20.55 -8.53 -40.90
C ASN A 949 -22.04 -8.54 -41.31
N GLY A 950 -22.76 -7.43 -41.09
CA GLY A 950 -24.14 -7.24 -41.54
C GLY A 950 -25.26 -7.50 -40.52
N VAL A 951 -24.95 -7.66 -39.23
CA VAL A 951 -25.95 -7.76 -38.14
C VAL A 951 -26.47 -6.38 -37.75
N ASP A 952 -27.78 -6.25 -37.51
CA ASP A 952 -28.41 -5.01 -37.06
C ASP A 952 -28.35 -4.89 -35.52
N LEU A 953 -28.05 -3.69 -35.01
CA LEU A 953 -27.96 -3.40 -33.58
C LEU A 953 -28.97 -2.33 -33.19
N ALA A 954 -29.74 -2.56 -32.13
CA ALA A 954 -30.66 -1.57 -31.59
C ALA A 954 -30.15 -1.07 -30.23
N LEU A 955 -29.90 0.24 -30.13
CA LEU A 955 -29.47 0.86 -28.89
C LEU A 955 -30.67 1.30 -28.04
N ASP A 956 -30.71 0.87 -26.79
CA ASP A 956 -31.83 1.12 -25.90
C ASP A 956 -32.14 2.61 -25.76
N GLY A 957 -33.41 2.96 -25.94
CA GLY A 957 -33.90 4.34 -25.81
C GLY A 957 -33.55 5.26 -26.99
N THR A 958 -33.12 4.73 -28.13
CA THR A 958 -32.91 5.48 -29.38
C THR A 958 -33.73 4.90 -30.54
N PRO A 959 -34.09 5.71 -31.56
CA PRO A 959 -34.72 5.18 -32.78
C PRO A 959 -33.82 4.13 -33.45
N ALA A 960 -34.43 3.09 -34.03
CA ALA A 960 -33.71 1.96 -34.64
C ALA A 960 -32.60 2.43 -35.60
N MET A 961 -31.35 2.17 -35.22
CA MET A 961 -30.16 2.60 -35.95
C MET A 961 -29.40 1.36 -36.43
N ARG A 962 -29.50 1.01 -37.71
CA ARG A 962 -28.73 -0.10 -38.27
C ARG A 962 -27.23 0.21 -38.30
N LEU A 963 -26.47 -0.44 -37.42
CA LEU A 963 -25.01 -0.32 -37.37
C LEU A 963 -24.37 -1.55 -38.04
N LYS A 964 -23.47 -1.35 -39.01
CA LYS A 964 -22.75 -2.46 -39.64
C LYS A 964 -21.42 -2.73 -38.94
N VAL A 965 -21.19 -4.00 -38.60
CA VAL A 965 -19.86 -4.51 -38.21
C VAL A 965 -18.97 -4.60 -39.46
N ALA A 966 -17.74 -4.11 -39.35
CA ALA A 966 -16.72 -4.18 -40.40
C ALA A 966 -15.39 -4.63 -39.79
N ASP A 967 -14.68 -5.54 -40.46
CA ASP A 967 -13.37 -6.06 -40.04
C ASP A 967 -13.33 -6.63 -38.61
N GLY A 968 -14.44 -7.20 -38.13
CA GLY A 968 -14.55 -7.75 -36.77
C GLY A 968 -14.58 -6.71 -35.64
N ALA A 969 -14.79 -5.43 -35.98
CA ALA A 969 -14.97 -4.36 -35.03
C ALA A 969 -16.29 -3.62 -35.26
N LEU A 970 -16.95 -3.25 -34.17
CA LEU A 970 -18.08 -2.33 -34.22
C LEU A 970 -17.53 -0.91 -34.09
N ARG A 971 -17.86 -0.08 -35.08
CA ARG A 971 -17.57 1.36 -35.07
C ARG A 971 -18.87 2.13 -34.99
N LEU A 972 -19.02 2.94 -33.95
CA LEU A 972 -20.16 3.85 -33.82
C LEU A 972 -19.78 5.12 -33.08
N THR A 973 -20.65 6.12 -33.15
CA THR A 973 -20.61 7.27 -32.26
C THR A 973 -21.62 7.06 -31.14
N LEU A 974 -21.18 7.07 -29.88
CA LEU A 974 -22.07 6.93 -28.73
C LEU A 974 -23.07 8.10 -28.68
N PRO A 975 -24.36 7.88 -28.37
CA PRO A 975 -25.29 8.99 -28.25
C PRO A 975 -24.91 9.96 -27.16
N GLN A 976 -25.35 11.20 -27.35
CA GLN A 976 -25.28 12.23 -26.32
C GLN A 976 -26.14 11.85 -25.11
N ARG A 977 -25.58 11.95 -23.91
CA ARG A 977 -26.21 11.72 -22.59
C ARG A 977 -25.51 12.60 -21.56
N GLY A 978 -26.28 13.21 -20.65
CA GLY A 978 -25.71 14.09 -19.61
C GLY A 978 -24.93 15.30 -20.17
N SER A 979 -24.22 16.00 -19.28
CA SER A 979 -23.29 17.15 -19.38
C SER A 979 -22.89 17.77 -20.76
N PRO A 980 -22.51 19.07 -20.79
CA PRO A 980 -22.65 19.94 -21.96
C PRO A 980 -21.90 19.50 -23.22
N VAL A 981 -22.55 19.67 -24.38
CA VAL A 981 -22.00 19.47 -25.72
C VAL A 981 -20.71 20.28 -25.86
N ARG A 982 -19.62 19.61 -26.22
CA ARG A 982 -18.34 20.26 -26.55
C ARG A 982 -18.55 21.28 -27.68
N ILE A 983 -18.14 22.52 -27.48
CA ILE A 983 -18.13 23.54 -28.54
C ILE A 983 -16.91 23.26 -29.42
N GLN A 984 -17.16 22.75 -30.62
CA GLN A 984 -16.11 22.44 -31.59
C GLN A 984 -15.55 23.72 -32.23
N PRO A 985 -14.27 23.72 -32.66
CA PRO A 985 -13.77 24.78 -33.53
C PRO A 985 -14.60 24.83 -34.83
N PRO A 986 -14.90 26.03 -35.37
CA PRO A 986 -15.52 26.16 -36.69
C PRO A 986 -14.72 25.38 -37.75
N ALA A 987 -15.42 24.73 -38.70
CA ALA A 987 -14.79 23.82 -39.66
C ALA A 987 -13.67 24.49 -40.48
N GLU A 988 -13.84 25.75 -40.86
CA GLU A 988 -12.82 26.54 -41.57
C GLU A 988 -11.53 26.81 -40.76
N ARG A 989 -11.54 26.55 -39.44
CA ARG A 989 -10.43 26.86 -38.50
C ARG A 989 -9.86 25.63 -37.81
N ALA A 990 -10.62 24.54 -37.69
CA ALA A 990 -10.20 23.33 -37.00
C ALA A 990 -8.85 22.79 -37.51
N ALA A 991 -8.57 22.94 -38.81
CA ALA A 991 -7.33 22.49 -39.44
C ALA A 991 -6.26 23.61 -39.65
N ARG A 992 -6.50 24.82 -39.13
CA ARG A 992 -5.61 25.99 -39.34
C ARG A 992 -5.12 26.56 -38.02
N ALA A 993 -3.83 26.87 -37.95
CA ALA A 993 -3.27 27.62 -36.85
C ALA A 993 -3.87 29.04 -36.78
N PRO A 994 -4.01 29.65 -35.59
CA PRO A 994 -4.50 31.03 -35.45
C PRO A 994 -3.77 32.06 -36.30
N ARG A 995 -2.48 31.85 -36.58
CA ARG A 995 -1.72 32.70 -37.51
C ARG A 995 -2.25 32.74 -38.94
N ASP A 996 -2.95 31.68 -39.34
CA ASP A 996 -3.45 31.43 -40.70
C ASP A 996 -4.97 31.63 -40.80
N TRP A 997 -5.61 32.18 -39.75
CA TRP A 997 -7.02 32.55 -39.79
C TRP A 997 -7.25 33.76 -40.71
N PRO A 998 -8.39 33.81 -41.43
CA PRO A 998 -8.72 34.93 -42.30
C PRO A 998 -9.05 36.19 -41.47
N GLY A 999 -8.62 37.37 -41.93
CA GLY A 999 -8.91 38.65 -41.30
C GLY A 999 -7.67 39.37 -40.76
N ALA A 1000 -7.91 40.41 -39.95
CA ALA A 1000 -6.83 41.15 -39.28
C ALA A 1000 -6.17 40.29 -38.20
N LYS A 1001 -4.89 40.57 -37.90
CA LYS A 1001 -4.19 39.88 -36.82
C LYS A 1001 -4.82 40.25 -35.47
N PRO A 1002 -5.08 39.27 -34.59
CA PRO A 1002 -5.67 39.53 -33.27
C PRO A 1002 -4.66 40.20 -32.34
N VAL A 1003 -5.15 40.80 -31.26
CA VAL A 1003 -4.32 41.40 -30.20
C VAL A 1003 -4.10 40.42 -29.04
N ILE A 1004 -3.03 40.62 -28.28
CA ILE A 1004 -2.85 40.04 -26.95
C ILE A 1004 -3.19 41.12 -25.93
N ALA A 1005 -4.05 40.81 -24.97
CA ALA A 1005 -4.46 41.75 -23.94
C ALA A 1005 -3.81 41.42 -22.59
N VAL A 1006 -3.39 42.44 -21.85
CA VAL A 1006 -2.89 42.33 -20.46
C VAL A 1006 -3.70 43.26 -19.57
N ILE A 1007 -4.24 42.74 -18.48
CA ILE A 1007 -4.94 43.56 -17.49
C ILE A 1007 -3.92 44.38 -16.68
N ASP A 1008 -4.11 45.68 -16.58
CA ASP A 1008 -3.32 46.58 -15.73
C ASP A 1008 -4.24 47.61 -15.07
N LEU A 1009 -4.53 47.39 -13.79
CA LEU A 1009 -5.43 48.20 -12.96
C LEU A 1009 -4.74 49.44 -12.36
N GLY A 1010 -3.45 49.63 -12.66
CA GLY A 1010 -2.64 50.73 -12.15
C GLY A 1010 -2.26 50.59 -10.67
N ALA A 1011 -1.67 51.65 -10.11
CA ALA A 1011 -1.09 51.65 -8.76
C ALA A 1011 -2.11 51.45 -7.61
N GLY A 1012 -3.41 51.50 -7.88
CA GLY A 1012 -4.46 51.35 -6.87
C GLY A 1012 -4.82 49.91 -6.51
N VAL A 1013 -4.27 48.91 -7.23
CA VAL A 1013 -4.46 47.48 -6.94
C VAL A 1013 -3.10 46.79 -7.05
N SER A 1014 -2.68 46.10 -5.98
CA SER A 1014 -1.46 45.30 -6.00
C SER A 1014 -1.77 43.85 -6.39
N PRO A 1015 -0.95 43.19 -7.23
CA PRO A 1015 -1.05 41.76 -7.47
C PRO A 1015 -0.98 40.96 -6.17
N ALA A 1016 -1.82 39.93 -6.04
CA ALA A 1016 -1.87 39.08 -4.86
C ALA A 1016 -0.97 37.85 -5.06
N LEU A 1017 -0.05 37.62 -4.11
CA LEU A 1017 0.77 36.41 -4.04
C LEU A 1017 1.57 36.12 -5.33
N THR A 1018 1.99 37.18 -6.02
CA THR A 1018 2.90 37.15 -7.16
C THR A 1018 3.80 38.37 -7.17
N SER A 1019 5.05 38.20 -7.58
CA SER A 1019 6.00 39.28 -7.82
C SER A 1019 6.09 39.70 -9.28
N VAL A 1020 5.40 39.00 -10.19
CA VAL A 1020 5.38 39.31 -11.62
C VAL A 1020 4.40 40.45 -11.88
N THR A 1021 4.91 41.63 -12.18
CA THR A 1021 4.08 42.82 -12.37
C THR A 1021 3.39 42.83 -13.74
N PRO A 1022 2.26 43.57 -13.91
CA PRO A 1022 1.67 43.79 -15.23
C PRO A 1022 2.68 44.30 -16.26
N ALA A 1023 3.58 45.20 -15.85
CA ALA A 1023 4.65 45.72 -16.70
C ALA A 1023 5.64 44.63 -17.14
N ALA A 1024 6.01 43.70 -16.26
CA ALA A 1024 6.88 42.58 -16.61
C ALA A 1024 6.22 41.62 -17.62
N TRP A 1025 4.92 41.36 -17.46
CA TRP A 1025 4.14 40.58 -18.44
C TRP A 1025 4.09 41.26 -19.81
N ARG A 1026 3.87 42.58 -19.86
CA ARG A 1026 3.92 43.35 -21.12
C ARG A 1026 5.29 43.27 -21.79
N ALA A 1027 6.36 43.52 -21.04
CA ALA A 1027 7.72 43.47 -21.56
C ALA A 1027 8.07 42.09 -22.13
N ALA A 1028 7.66 41.01 -21.45
CA ALA A 1028 7.88 39.65 -21.94
C ALA A 1028 7.13 39.37 -23.25
N LEU A 1029 5.88 39.84 -23.37
CA LEU A 1029 5.07 39.68 -24.59
C LEU A 1029 5.59 40.54 -25.75
N GLU A 1030 5.99 41.79 -25.50
CA GLU A 1030 6.63 42.70 -26.49
C GLU A 1030 7.96 42.16 -27.01
N ALA A 1031 8.71 41.45 -26.16
CA ALA A 1031 9.95 40.80 -26.55
C ALA A 1031 9.75 39.50 -27.36
N SER A 1032 8.53 38.94 -27.39
CA SER A 1032 8.26 37.62 -27.95
C SER A 1032 8.12 37.60 -29.47
N ASP A 1033 8.27 36.40 -30.04
CA ASP A 1033 8.02 36.13 -31.46
C ASP A 1033 6.58 36.43 -31.89
N LEU A 1034 5.60 36.42 -30.97
CA LEU A 1034 4.22 36.79 -31.29
C LEU A 1034 4.16 38.21 -31.86
N ILE A 1035 4.87 39.15 -31.23
CA ILE A 1035 4.88 40.56 -31.66
C ILE A 1035 5.97 40.78 -32.71
N ARG A 1036 7.21 40.35 -32.43
CA ARG A 1036 8.37 40.67 -33.28
C ARG A 1036 8.38 39.95 -34.63
N LYS A 1037 7.88 38.72 -34.69
CA LYS A 1037 7.94 37.86 -35.88
C LYS A 1037 6.57 37.67 -36.52
N HIS A 1038 5.53 37.54 -35.70
CA HIS A 1038 4.18 37.22 -36.16
C HIS A 1038 3.23 38.44 -36.26
N GLY A 1039 3.67 39.62 -35.82
CA GLY A 1039 2.99 40.88 -36.05
C GLY A 1039 1.70 41.10 -35.24
N LEU A 1040 1.53 40.40 -34.11
CA LEU A 1040 0.46 40.72 -33.15
C LEU A 1040 0.77 42.05 -32.44
N THR A 1041 -0.25 42.68 -31.89
CA THR A 1041 -0.10 43.89 -31.06
C THR A 1041 -0.57 43.63 -29.63
N LEU A 1042 -0.03 44.40 -28.69
CA LEU A 1042 -0.38 44.34 -27.28
C LEU A 1042 -1.41 45.41 -26.92
N ARG A 1043 -2.45 45.05 -26.17
CA ARG A 1043 -3.47 45.96 -25.64
C ARG A 1043 -3.51 45.91 -24.12
N VAL A 1044 -3.61 47.06 -23.46
CA VAL A 1044 -3.83 47.15 -22.02
C VAL A 1044 -5.33 47.26 -21.73
N LEU A 1045 -5.80 46.50 -20.73
CA LEU A 1045 -7.17 46.58 -20.22
C LEU A 1045 -7.11 47.11 -18.78
N ALA A 1046 -7.59 48.33 -18.56
CA ALA A 1046 -7.54 49.02 -17.28
C ALA A 1046 -8.89 49.07 -16.54
N THR A 1047 -9.99 48.80 -17.25
CA THR A 1047 -11.35 48.83 -16.71
C THR A 1047 -12.13 47.55 -16.98
N TYR A 1048 -13.23 47.34 -16.25
CA TYR A 1048 -14.13 46.22 -16.50
C TYR A 1048 -14.76 46.30 -17.90
N ASP A 1049 -15.17 47.48 -18.36
CA ASP A 1049 -15.82 47.64 -19.68
C ASP A 1049 -14.87 47.25 -20.82
N GLU A 1050 -13.59 47.60 -20.71
CA GLU A 1050 -12.56 47.16 -21.66
C GLU A 1050 -12.37 45.64 -21.64
N LEU A 1051 -12.39 45.02 -20.45
CA LEU A 1051 -12.33 43.57 -20.30
C LEU A 1051 -13.56 42.89 -20.91
N ALA A 1052 -14.76 43.37 -20.60
CA ALA A 1052 -16.01 42.85 -21.14
C ALA A 1052 -16.04 42.95 -22.67
N ALA A 1053 -15.59 44.08 -23.23
CA ALA A 1053 -15.48 44.27 -24.68
C ALA A 1053 -14.45 43.32 -25.30
N ALA A 1054 -13.30 43.10 -24.65
CA ALA A 1054 -12.26 42.19 -25.13
C ALA A 1054 -12.73 40.72 -25.14
N LEU A 1055 -13.46 40.29 -24.09
CA LEU A 1055 -14.07 38.96 -23.99
C LEU A 1055 -15.16 38.76 -25.06
N ALA A 1056 -16.04 39.75 -25.24
CA ALA A 1056 -17.12 39.70 -26.22
C ALA A 1056 -16.64 39.73 -27.68
N ALA A 1057 -15.47 40.35 -27.95
CA ALA A 1057 -14.89 40.41 -29.30
C ALA A 1057 -14.40 39.06 -29.83
N GLY A 1058 -14.19 38.07 -28.94
CA GLY A 1058 -13.77 36.72 -29.30
C GLY A 1058 -12.30 36.58 -29.73
N PRO A 1059 -11.84 35.33 -29.93
CA PRO A 1059 -10.42 35.01 -30.19
C PRO A 1059 -9.87 35.60 -31.50
N GLU A 1060 -10.73 35.94 -32.45
CA GLU A 1060 -10.34 36.54 -33.73
C GLU A 1060 -9.84 37.98 -33.61
N ARG A 1061 -10.28 38.68 -32.55
CA ARG A 1061 -9.90 40.06 -32.28
C ARG A 1061 -8.99 40.15 -31.08
N THR A 1062 -9.24 39.34 -30.06
CA THR A 1062 -8.42 39.23 -28.85
C THR A 1062 -8.00 37.78 -28.70
N PHE A 1063 -6.77 37.43 -29.10
CA PHE A 1063 -6.29 36.04 -29.10
C PHE A 1063 -6.10 35.49 -27.69
N ALA A 1064 -5.50 36.29 -26.81
CA ALA A 1064 -5.22 35.91 -25.44
C ALA A 1064 -5.42 37.08 -24.48
N ILE A 1065 -5.88 36.78 -23.26
CA ILE A 1065 -5.99 37.73 -22.16
C ILE A 1065 -5.17 37.20 -20.98
N VAL A 1066 -4.24 38.01 -20.48
CA VAL A 1066 -3.42 37.70 -19.31
C VAL A 1066 -3.90 38.52 -18.12
N ASN A 1067 -4.24 37.82 -17.03
CA ASN A 1067 -4.54 38.42 -15.72
C ASN A 1067 -3.32 38.29 -14.79
N PRO A 1068 -2.48 39.34 -14.67
CA PRO A 1068 -1.24 39.29 -13.89
C PRO A 1068 -1.45 39.39 -12.36
N TYR A 1069 -2.69 39.48 -11.88
CA TYR A 1069 -2.99 39.85 -10.50
C TYR A 1069 -3.13 38.68 -9.51
N GLY A 1070 -2.80 37.46 -9.91
CA GLY A 1070 -2.82 36.27 -9.05
C GLY A 1070 -4.23 35.90 -8.60
N GLU A 1071 -4.56 36.14 -7.33
CA GLU A 1071 -5.91 35.83 -6.80
C GLU A 1071 -7.02 36.79 -7.26
N ILE A 1072 -6.65 37.96 -7.80
CA ILE A 1072 -7.56 39.07 -8.03
C ILE A 1072 -8.03 39.11 -9.50
N PHE A 1073 -9.32 39.39 -9.72
CA PHE A 1073 -9.91 39.61 -11.05
C PHE A 1073 -10.97 40.72 -11.05
N LEU A 1074 -11.20 41.35 -12.21
CA LEU A 1074 -12.16 42.45 -12.37
C LEU A 1074 -13.63 42.00 -12.31
N SER A 1075 -14.50 42.79 -11.67
CA SER A 1075 -15.96 42.60 -11.60
C SER A 1075 -16.68 43.89 -11.98
N PRO A 1076 -17.91 43.83 -12.57
CA PRO A 1076 -18.70 45.03 -12.87
C PRO A 1076 -19.17 45.77 -11.61
N GLY A 1077 -19.23 45.10 -10.46
CA GLY A 1077 -19.73 45.68 -9.21
C GLY A 1077 -19.80 44.65 -8.07
N PRO A 1078 -20.34 45.05 -6.90
CA PRO A 1078 -20.52 44.15 -5.77
C PRO A 1078 -21.49 43.01 -6.11
N ASP A 1079 -21.19 41.80 -5.65
CA ASP A 1079 -21.95 40.54 -5.84
C ASP A 1079 -22.16 40.09 -7.31
N ARG A 1080 -21.54 40.79 -8.28
CA ARG A 1080 -21.69 40.53 -9.72
C ARG A 1080 -20.50 39.82 -10.35
N TRP A 1081 -19.58 39.29 -9.54
CA TRP A 1081 -18.36 38.62 -10.02
C TRP A 1081 -18.63 37.38 -10.90
N ARG A 1082 -19.80 36.73 -10.73
CA ARG A 1082 -20.22 35.59 -11.57
C ARG A 1082 -20.35 35.98 -13.05
N GLU A 1083 -20.79 37.20 -13.33
CA GLU A 1083 -20.92 37.70 -14.71
C GLU A 1083 -19.56 37.76 -15.42
N THR A 1084 -18.49 38.17 -14.73
CA THR A 1084 -17.13 38.11 -15.29
C THR A 1084 -16.74 36.66 -15.58
N LEU A 1085 -16.96 35.74 -14.64
CA LEU A 1085 -16.55 34.35 -14.81
C LEU A 1085 -17.35 33.65 -15.93
N ASP A 1086 -18.63 33.97 -16.08
CA ASP A 1086 -19.44 33.50 -17.20
C ASP A 1086 -18.90 34.01 -18.54
N ALA A 1087 -18.50 35.29 -18.60
CA ALA A 1087 -17.87 35.86 -19.80
C ALA A 1087 -16.49 35.25 -20.11
N VAL A 1088 -15.65 35.02 -19.09
CA VAL A 1088 -14.36 34.31 -19.24
C VAL A 1088 -14.59 32.90 -19.75
N ARG A 1089 -15.53 32.16 -19.15
CA ARG A 1089 -15.89 30.81 -19.58
C ARG A 1089 -16.39 30.79 -21.02
N ALA A 1090 -17.28 31.71 -21.39
CA ALA A 1090 -17.79 31.83 -22.75
C ALA A 1090 -16.66 32.13 -23.75
N TYR A 1091 -15.77 33.07 -23.44
CA TYR A 1091 -14.62 33.40 -24.28
C TYR A 1091 -13.68 32.21 -24.48
N VAL A 1092 -13.31 31.51 -23.40
CA VAL A 1092 -12.48 30.29 -23.46
C VAL A 1092 -13.17 29.18 -24.28
N ASN A 1093 -14.47 28.99 -24.09
CA ASN A 1093 -15.25 27.99 -24.83
C ASN A 1093 -15.28 28.24 -26.34
N HIS A 1094 -15.19 29.50 -26.79
CA HIS A 1094 -15.22 29.83 -28.22
C HIS A 1094 -13.83 29.94 -28.86
N GLY A 1095 -12.77 29.49 -28.18
CA GLY A 1095 -11.40 29.45 -28.71
C GLY A 1095 -10.44 30.46 -28.06
N GLY A 1096 -10.92 31.28 -27.13
CA GLY A 1096 -10.10 32.27 -26.42
C GLY A 1096 -9.09 31.64 -25.46
N ILE A 1097 -7.96 32.33 -25.28
CA ILE A 1097 -6.93 31.93 -24.32
C ILE A 1097 -6.94 32.88 -23.11
N TRP A 1098 -7.09 32.34 -21.91
CA TRP A 1098 -7.08 33.08 -20.65
C TRP A 1098 -5.92 32.61 -19.77
N TRP A 1099 -5.15 33.52 -19.17
CA TRP A 1099 -4.06 33.20 -18.26
C TRP A 1099 -4.28 33.76 -16.86
N GLU A 1100 -4.30 32.87 -15.86
CA GLU A 1100 -4.24 33.19 -14.44
C GLU A 1100 -2.84 32.94 -13.88
N THR A 1101 -2.17 33.96 -13.36
CA THR A 1101 -0.71 33.93 -13.31
C THR A 1101 -0.09 33.48 -11.99
N ALA A 1102 -0.87 33.25 -10.93
CA ALA A 1102 -0.40 32.71 -9.65
C ALA A 1102 -1.56 32.31 -8.73
N ALA A 1103 -1.22 31.57 -7.66
CA ALA A 1103 -2.03 31.38 -6.46
C ALA A 1103 -3.42 30.75 -6.66
N TYR A 1104 -4.37 31.09 -5.78
CA TYR A 1104 -5.75 30.61 -5.84
C TYR A 1104 -6.54 31.55 -6.76
N SER A 1105 -6.57 31.23 -8.06
CA SER A 1105 -7.21 32.06 -9.07
C SER A 1105 -8.68 32.35 -8.75
N PHE A 1106 -9.15 33.54 -9.11
CA PHE A 1106 -10.54 33.98 -8.91
C PHE A 1106 -11.03 33.99 -7.45
N HIS A 1107 -10.14 34.20 -6.47
CA HIS A 1107 -10.48 34.22 -5.04
C HIS A 1107 -10.95 35.61 -4.56
N ARG A 1108 -10.60 36.69 -5.28
CA ARG A 1108 -11.00 38.06 -4.94
C ARG A 1108 -11.46 38.83 -6.18
N ALA A 1109 -12.69 39.34 -6.14
CA ALA A 1109 -13.18 40.24 -7.17
C ALA A 1109 -12.80 41.68 -6.82
N VAL A 1110 -12.46 42.50 -7.82
CA VAL A 1110 -12.17 43.93 -7.67
C VAL A 1110 -13.02 44.77 -8.60
N PHE A 1111 -13.60 45.85 -8.10
CA PHE A 1111 -14.47 46.76 -8.87
C PHE A 1111 -14.29 48.21 -8.41
N ARG A 1112 -14.70 49.17 -9.25
CA ARG A 1112 -14.68 50.60 -8.92
C ARG A 1112 -15.95 51.01 -8.17
N ARG A 1113 -15.82 51.83 -7.14
CA ARG A 1113 -16.93 52.59 -6.52
C ARG A 1113 -16.52 54.05 -6.45
N GLY A 1114 -16.96 54.84 -7.43
CA GLY A 1114 -16.37 56.17 -7.70
C GLY A 1114 -14.93 56.03 -8.15
N GLU A 1115 -14.02 56.87 -7.65
CA GLU A 1115 -12.59 56.80 -7.97
C GLU A 1115 -11.81 55.75 -7.15
N ALA A 1116 -12.43 55.04 -6.20
CA ALA A 1116 -11.74 54.06 -5.37
C ALA A 1116 -11.94 52.61 -5.85
N TRP A 1117 -10.90 51.78 -5.74
CA TRP A 1117 -10.99 50.33 -5.89
C TRP A 1117 -11.59 49.70 -4.63
N ARG A 1118 -12.47 48.72 -4.81
CA ARG A 1118 -13.06 47.89 -3.75
C ARG A 1118 -12.85 46.43 -4.08
N THR A 1119 -12.65 45.62 -3.07
CA THR A 1119 -12.45 44.17 -3.19
C THR A 1119 -13.56 43.41 -2.48
N GLU A 1120 -13.99 42.29 -3.05
CA GLU A 1120 -14.94 41.35 -2.50
C GLU A 1120 -14.32 39.94 -2.47
N LEU A 1121 -14.59 39.18 -1.40
CA LEU A 1121 -14.07 37.82 -1.24
C LEU A 1121 -15.02 36.80 -1.87
N THR A 1122 -14.57 36.10 -2.90
CA THR A 1122 -15.35 35.00 -3.52
C THR A 1122 -15.00 33.64 -2.89
N GLY A 1123 -13.76 33.49 -2.42
CA GLY A 1123 -13.27 32.22 -1.87
C GLY A 1123 -13.22 31.09 -2.91
N PRO A 1124 -13.33 29.82 -2.48
CA PRO A 1124 -13.43 28.67 -3.38
C PRO A 1124 -14.63 28.70 -4.34
N ALA A 1125 -15.58 29.62 -4.17
CA ALA A 1125 -16.74 29.72 -5.06
C ALA A 1125 -16.35 30.13 -6.49
N GLY A 1126 -15.28 30.91 -6.69
CA GLY A 1126 -14.83 31.34 -8.02
C GLY A 1126 -14.43 30.16 -8.92
N LEU A 1127 -13.50 29.32 -8.45
CA LEU A 1127 -13.08 28.13 -9.19
C LEU A 1127 -14.19 27.07 -9.31
N ARG A 1128 -15.04 26.91 -8.29
CA ARG A 1128 -16.21 26.03 -8.36
C ARG A 1128 -17.21 26.49 -9.43
N HIS A 1129 -17.39 27.79 -9.62
CA HIS A 1129 -18.24 28.34 -10.68
C HIS A 1129 -17.73 27.98 -12.08
N LEU A 1130 -16.40 27.95 -12.26
CA LEU A 1130 -15.73 27.47 -13.47
C LEU A 1130 -15.56 25.94 -13.54
N ARG A 1131 -16.04 25.21 -12.52
CA ARG A 1131 -15.98 23.74 -12.41
C ARG A 1131 -14.55 23.17 -12.42
N LEU A 1132 -13.57 23.92 -11.90
CA LEU A 1132 -12.18 23.48 -11.84
C LEU A 1132 -11.90 22.67 -10.56
N PRO A 1133 -11.26 21.49 -10.65
CA PRO A 1133 -11.10 20.53 -9.54
C PRO A 1133 -9.95 20.89 -8.59
N ILE A 1134 -9.75 22.18 -8.32
CA ILE A 1134 -8.60 22.68 -7.56
C ILE A 1134 -8.94 22.74 -6.07
N THR A 1135 -8.20 22.00 -5.26
CA THR A 1135 -8.31 22.00 -3.81
C THR A 1135 -7.33 22.99 -3.18
N ALA A 1136 -7.57 23.35 -1.92
CA ALA A 1136 -6.65 24.17 -1.15
C ALA A 1136 -5.56 23.27 -0.54
N GLY A 1137 -4.30 23.42 -0.97
CA GLY A 1137 -3.13 22.86 -0.30
C GLY A 1137 -2.60 23.75 0.83
N GLU A 1138 -1.50 23.33 1.47
CA GLU A 1138 -0.85 24.13 2.51
C GLU A 1138 -0.32 25.46 1.96
N VAL A 1139 -0.62 26.57 2.64
CA VAL A 1139 -0.16 27.91 2.23
C VAL A 1139 1.37 27.99 2.25
N ASP A 1140 2.00 27.30 3.19
CA ASP A 1140 3.45 27.31 3.44
C ASP A 1140 4.17 26.07 2.86
N GLN A 1141 3.60 25.43 1.83
CA GLN A 1141 4.25 24.31 1.14
C GLN A 1141 5.64 24.76 0.65
N PRO A 1142 6.70 23.97 0.92
CA PRO A 1142 8.03 24.29 0.43
C PRO A 1142 8.05 24.25 -1.11
N PRO A 1143 8.89 25.07 -1.76
CA PRO A 1143 9.15 24.92 -3.19
C PRO A 1143 9.74 23.55 -3.50
N GLU A 1144 9.23 22.89 -4.53
CA GLU A 1144 9.72 21.61 -5.05
C GLU A 1144 10.30 21.78 -6.45
N SER A 1145 11.12 20.81 -6.88
CA SER A 1145 11.73 20.80 -8.21
C SER A 1145 10.68 20.73 -9.29
N LEU A 1146 10.79 21.62 -10.26
CA LEU A 1146 9.95 21.61 -11.44
C LEU A 1146 10.61 20.80 -12.56
N HIS A 1147 9.80 20.15 -13.38
CA HIS A 1147 10.25 19.51 -14.61
C HIS A 1147 9.24 19.76 -15.73
N ALA A 1148 9.72 19.76 -16.98
CA ALA A 1148 8.83 19.78 -18.15
C ALA A 1148 8.28 18.37 -18.37
N THR A 1149 6.96 18.27 -18.54
CA THR A 1149 6.31 17.00 -18.92
C THR A 1149 6.70 16.61 -20.35
N GLU A 1150 6.32 15.44 -20.84
CA GLU A 1150 6.54 15.07 -22.26
C GLU A 1150 5.93 16.11 -23.21
N ILE A 1151 4.69 16.53 -22.94
CA ILE A 1151 4.01 17.61 -23.68
C ILE A 1151 4.76 18.94 -23.51
N GLY A 1152 5.21 19.24 -22.28
CA GLY A 1152 6.02 20.41 -21.97
C GLY A 1152 7.31 20.46 -22.78
N ASN A 1153 8.04 19.35 -22.89
CA ASN A 1153 9.26 19.29 -23.70
C ASN A 1153 8.99 19.59 -25.17
N ALA A 1154 7.87 19.09 -25.72
CA ALA A 1154 7.46 19.36 -27.09
C ALA A 1154 7.08 20.84 -27.32
N TRP A 1155 6.43 21.49 -26.34
CA TRP A 1155 5.94 22.86 -26.48
C TRP A 1155 6.97 23.93 -26.15
N LEU A 1156 7.78 23.70 -25.12
CA LEU A 1156 8.72 24.68 -24.55
C LEU A 1156 10.08 24.64 -25.26
N GLY A 1157 10.41 23.52 -25.91
CA GLY A 1157 11.73 23.30 -26.51
C GLY A 1157 12.83 23.03 -25.47
N PRO A 1158 13.99 22.52 -25.90
CA PRO A 1158 15.01 21.96 -25.01
C PRO A 1158 15.64 23.01 -24.08
N GLU A 1159 15.82 24.25 -24.54
CA GLU A 1159 16.43 25.31 -23.73
C GLU A 1159 15.55 25.72 -22.55
N LEU A 1160 14.27 25.98 -22.80
CA LEU A 1160 13.33 26.37 -21.75
C LEU A 1160 13.00 25.19 -20.83
N ALA A 1161 12.89 23.97 -21.37
CA ALA A 1161 12.75 22.76 -20.56
C ALA A 1161 13.95 22.56 -19.60
N ALA A 1162 15.17 22.78 -20.07
CA ALA A 1162 16.37 22.72 -19.22
C ALA A 1162 16.40 23.82 -18.15
N ARG A 1163 15.80 25.00 -18.42
CA ARG A 1163 15.61 26.05 -17.42
C ARG A 1163 14.56 25.65 -16.38
N VAL A 1164 13.42 25.10 -16.82
CA VAL A 1164 12.36 24.56 -15.94
C VAL A 1164 12.95 23.52 -14.99
N ALA A 1165 13.76 22.57 -15.50
CA ALA A 1165 14.41 21.54 -14.71
C ALA A 1165 15.39 22.05 -13.64
N LYS A 1166 15.80 23.33 -13.72
CA LYS A 1166 16.66 24.01 -12.74
C LYS A 1166 15.89 24.93 -11.79
N SER A 1167 14.58 25.07 -11.98
CA SER A 1167 13.71 25.94 -11.19
C SER A 1167 12.97 25.17 -10.10
N VAL A 1168 12.56 25.89 -9.06
CA VAL A 1168 11.68 25.39 -8.01
C VAL A 1168 10.52 26.33 -7.80
N SER A 1169 9.36 25.79 -7.44
CA SER A 1169 8.22 26.58 -6.98
C SER A 1169 7.35 25.78 -6.03
N SER A 1170 6.57 26.43 -5.18
CA SER A 1170 5.55 25.71 -4.41
C SER A 1170 4.43 25.31 -5.37
N VAL A 1171 4.02 24.03 -5.36
CA VAL A 1171 2.92 23.52 -6.21
C VAL A 1171 1.65 23.31 -5.37
N ASN A 1172 1.45 24.19 -4.38
CA ASN A 1172 0.37 24.05 -3.41
C ASN A 1172 -1.03 24.34 -3.92
N ARG A 1173 -1.13 24.82 -5.15
CA ARG A 1173 -2.38 25.00 -5.87
C ARG A 1173 -2.24 24.31 -7.21
N GLY A 1174 -1.80 23.05 -7.24
CA GLY A 1174 -1.50 22.31 -8.46
C GLY A 1174 -2.62 22.28 -9.51
N VAL A 1175 -2.33 21.70 -10.66
CA VAL A 1175 -3.24 21.59 -11.81
C VAL A 1175 -3.72 20.13 -11.96
N PRO A 1176 -4.65 19.66 -11.11
CA PRO A 1176 -5.18 18.31 -11.23
C PRO A 1176 -6.03 18.19 -12.49
N SER A 1177 -5.80 17.13 -13.27
CA SER A 1177 -6.65 16.77 -14.39
C SER A 1177 -7.78 15.86 -13.90
N ALA A 1178 -9.02 16.18 -14.24
CA ALA A 1178 -10.19 15.33 -13.94
C ALA A 1178 -11.02 15.13 -15.21
N PRO A 1179 -11.83 14.06 -15.31
CA PRO A 1179 -12.69 13.85 -16.49
C PRO A 1179 -13.59 15.05 -16.82
N ALA A 1180 -14.09 15.76 -15.80
CA ALA A 1180 -14.92 16.96 -15.95
C ALA A 1180 -14.13 18.25 -16.27
N ALA A 1181 -12.79 18.24 -16.16
CA ALA A 1181 -11.92 19.37 -16.40
C ALA A 1181 -10.51 18.88 -16.78
N PRO A 1182 -10.35 18.31 -17.99
CA PRO A 1182 -9.06 17.80 -18.44
C PRO A 1182 -8.06 18.95 -18.57
N ALA A 1183 -6.86 18.72 -18.05
CA ALA A 1183 -5.76 19.69 -18.06
C ALA A 1183 -4.58 19.20 -18.90
N THR A 1184 -4.04 20.09 -19.74
CA THR A 1184 -2.73 19.93 -20.38
C THR A 1184 -1.68 20.53 -19.45
N VAL A 1185 -0.83 19.70 -18.85
CA VAL A 1185 0.24 20.15 -17.94
C VAL A 1185 1.55 20.26 -18.70
N LEU A 1186 2.16 21.45 -18.73
CA LEU A 1186 3.46 21.70 -19.38
C LEU A 1186 4.62 21.59 -18.40
N VAL A 1187 4.40 22.05 -17.16
CA VAL A 1187 5.39 22.00 -16.09
C VAL A 1187 4.75 21.33 -14.89
N ALA A 1188 5.42 20.34 -14.32
CA ALA A 1188 4.97 19.60 -13.14
C ALA A 1188 5.97 19.72 -11.99
N GLY A 1189 5.46 19.62 -10.77
CA GLY A 1189 6.24 19.39 -9.56
C GLY A 1189 6.44 17.90 -9.31
N ILE A 1190 6.51 17.49 -8.05
CA ILE A 1190 6.70 16.10 -7.65
C ILE A 1190 5.41 15.32 -7.83
N ASP A 1191 4.32 15.82 -7.25
CA ASP A 1191 3.04 15.11 -7.19
C ASP A 1191 1.96 15.73 -8.10
N ASP A 1192 2.10 17.00 -8.46
CA ASP A 1192 1.06 17.77 -9.14
C ASP A 1192 1.58 18.61 -10.32
N GLY A 1193 0.67 18.99 -11.23
CA GLY A 1193 0.98 19.96 -12.28
C GLY A 1193 1.21 21.36 -11.73
N PHE A 1194 2.26 22.04 -12.17
CA PHE A 1194 2.57 23.43 -11.79
C PHE A 1194 2.04 24.45 -12.79
N ILE A 1195 2.33 24.31 -14.09
CA ILE A 1195 1.75 25.17 -15.14
C ILE A 1195 0.95 24.30 -16.09
N GLY A 1196 -0.34 24.56 -16.17
CA GLY A 1196 -1.24 23.77 -17.01
C GLY A 1196 -2.50 24.53 -17.42
N GLY A 1197 -3.13 24.03 -18.48
CA GLY A 1197 -4.26 24.64 -19.14
C GLY A 1197 -5.48 23.73 -19.15
N TYR A 1198 -6.60 24.23 -18.66
CA TYR A 1198 -7.88 23.52 -18.70
C TYR A 1198 -8.62 23.77 -20.00
N ARG A 1199 -9.18 22.70 -20.57
CA ARG A 1199 -10.20 22.76 -21.62
C ARG A 1199 -11.57 22.68 -20.96
N LEU A 1200 -12.31 23.80 -20.92
CA LEU A 1200 -13.64 23.90 -20.29
C LEU A 1200 -14.69 23.11 -21.07
N GLU A 1201 -15.64 23.73 -21.76
CA GLU A 1201 -16.56 23.04 -22.69
C GLU A 1201 -16.15 23.21 -24.16
N GLY A 1202 -15.24 24.12 -24.48
CA GLY A 1202 -14.81 24.35 -25.85
C GLY A 1202 -13.31 24.24 -26.07
N TRP A 1203 -12.83 24.87 -27.13
CA TRP A 1203 -11.51 24.60 -27.73
C TRP A 1203 -10.43 25.64 -27.43
N GLY A 1204 -10.74 26.68 -26.66
CA GLY A 1204 -9.75 27.57 -26.05
C GLY A 1204 -9.08 26.96 -24.83
N THR A 1205 -8.30 27.76 -24.08
CA THR A 1205 -7.60 27.28 -22.88
C THR A 1205 -7.66 28.29 -21.76
N LEU A 1206 -7.98 27.81 -20.55
CA LEU A 1206 -7.74 28.55 -19.32
C LEU A 1206 -6.44 28.03 -18.68
N TRP A 1207 -5.36 28.77 -18.91
CA TRP A 1207 -4.06 28.51 -18.32
C TRP A 1207 -3.97 29.04 -16.91
N ARG A 1208 -3.25 28.30 -16.07
CA ARG A 1208 -2.89 28.80 -14.75
C ARG A 1208 -1.55 28.32 -14.24
N VAL A 1209 -1.08 29.03 -13.23
CA VAL A 1209 0.14 28.74 -12.48
C VAL A 1209 -0.23 28.30 -11.07
N GLY A 1210 0.22 27.11 -10.69
CA GLY A 1210 -0.24 26.34 -9.53
C GLY A 1210 0.55 26.57 -8.26
N GLY A 1211 1.02 27.79 -8.04
CA GLY A 1211 1.89 28.13 -6.91
C GLY A 1211 1.86 29.58 -6.48
N PHE A 1212 2.37 29.83 -5.28
CA PHE A 1212 2.53 31.18 -4.74
C PHE A 1212 3.88 31.77 -5.12
N ASN A 1213 3.88 33.05 -5.49
CA ASN A 1213 5.07 33.79 -5.90
C ASN A 1213 5.93 33.03 -6.93
N PRO A 1214 5.34 32.64 -8.08
CA PRO A 1214 6.06 31.86 -9.07
C PRO A 1214 7.22 32.68 -9.65
N ASP A 1215 8.24 31.99 -10.16
CA ASP A 1215 9.48 32.64 -10.61
C ASP A 1215 9.17 33.68 -11.72
N PRO A 1216 9.57 34.95 -11.51
CA PRO A 1216 9.21 36.05 -12.41
C PRO A 1216 9.90 36.01 -13.77
N ALA A 1217 11.01 35.27 -13.91
CA ALA A 1217 11.68 35.06 -15.19
C ALA A 1217 11.21 33.79 -15.90
N LEU A 1218 10.78 32.77 -15.14
CA LEU A 1218 10.29 31.51 -15.71
C LEU A 1218 8.84 31.63 -16.20
N THR A 1219 7.96 32.19 -15.37
CA THR A 1219 6.51 32.13 -15.59
C THR A 1219 6.08 32.83 -16.89
N PRO A 1220 6.54 34.07 -17.17
CA PRO A 1220 6.25 34.70 -18.45
C PRO A 1220 6.87 33.97 -19.63
N ALA A 1221 8.07 33.37 -19.47
CA ALA A 1221 8.72 32.63 -20.56
C ALA A 1221 7.94 31.37 -20.95
N VAL A 1222 7.44 30.60 -19.98
CA VAL A 1222 6.59 29.42 -20.22
C VAL A 1222 5.27 29.84 -20.86
N ALA A 1223 4.64 30.90 -20.36
CA ALA A 1223 3.39 31.41 -20.93
C ALA A 1223 3.55 31.92 -22.37
N VAL A 1224 4.63 32.65 -22.66
CA VAL A 1224 4.97 33.09 -24.02
C VAL A 1224 5.18 31.89 -24.94
N ALA A 1225 5.96 30.88 -24.52
CA ALA A 1225 6.20 29.69 -25.33
C ALA A 1225 4.90 28.93 -25.63
N ALA A 1226 4.02 28.76 -24.63
CA ALA A 1226 2.71 28.16 -24.80
C ALA A 1226 1.84 28.96 -25.77
N LEU A 1227 1.80 30.30 -25.65
CA LEU A 1227 1.06 31.16 -26.58
C LEU A 1227 1.62 31.11 -28.01
N VAL A 1228 2.94 31.05 -28.19
CA VAL A 1228 3.59 30.87 -29.50
C VAL A 1228 3.18 29.54 -30.11
N HIS A 1229 3.24 28.45 -29.35
CA HIS A 1229 2.79 27.14 -29.82
C HIS A 1229 1.31 27.19 -30.24
N GLN A 1230 0.44 27.72 -29.38
CA GLN A 1230 -0.99 27.82 -29.66
C GLN A 1230 -1.33 28.74 -30.84
N TYR A 1231 -0.52 29.76 -31.11
CA TYR A 1231 -0.72 30.65 -32.26
C TYR A 1231 -0.25 30.03 -33.58
N THR A 1232 0.73 29.12 -33.53
CA THR A 1232 1.41 28.57 -34.71
C THR A 1232 0.99 27.15 -35.07
N THR A 1233 0.24 26.48 -34.19
CA THR A 1233 -0.30 25.13 -34.37
C THR A 1233 -1.82 25.19 -34.51
N PRO A 1234 -2.46 24.35 -35.35
CA PRO A 1234 -3.91 24.18 -35.34
C PRO A 1234 -4.44 23.83 -33.93
N PRO A 1235 -5.69 24.20 -33.61
CA PRO A 1235 -6.31 23.80 -32.35
C PRO A 1235 -6.20 22.30 -32.12
N GLU A 1236 -5.73 21.91 -30.93
CA GLU A 1236 -5.65 20.50 -30.56
C GLU A 1236 -7.05 19.86 -30.55
N PRO A 1237 -7.15 18.56 -30.88
CA PRO A 1237 -8.37 17.80 -30.65
C PRO A 1237 -8.86 17.96 -29.21
N LEU A 1238 -10.16 18.19 -29.06
CA LEU A 1238 -10.75 18.34 -27.74
C LEU A 1238 -10.61 17.04 -26.94
N PRO A 1239 -10.07 17.08 -25.71
CA PRO A 1239 -10.10 15.91 -24.84
C PRO A 1239 -11.56 15.54 -24.54
N LEU A 1240 -11.83 14.25 -24.35
CA LEU A 1240 -13.14 13.78 -23.92
C LEU A 1240 -13.51 14.45 -22.57
N LEU A 1241 -14.75 14.93 -22.43
CA LEU A 1241 -15.23 15.67 -21.26
C LEU A 1241 -16.31 14.89 -20.54
N GLY A 1242 -16.29 14.99 -19.21
CA GLY A 1242 -17.40 14.61 -18.36
C GLY A 1242 -17.35 13.16 -17.92
N THR A 1243 -18.52 12.56 -17.76
CA THR A 1243 -18.69 11.21 -17.22
C THR A 1243 -18.79 10.19 -18.35
N ARG A 1244 -18.13 9.04 -18.19
CA ARG A 1244 -18.43 7.86 -19.04
C ARG A 1244 -19.80 7.31 -18.64
N PHE A 1245 -20.65 7.02 -19.61
CA PHE A 1245 -21.97 6.43 -19.38
C PHE A 1245 -22.00 4.98 -19.83
N LEU A 1246 -22.84 4.19 -19.17
CA LEU A 1246 -23.15 2.83 -19.60
C LEU A 1246 -24.28 2.86 -20.65
N TYR A 1247 -24.02 2.26 -21.80
CA TYR A 1247 -24.95 2.07 -22.91
C TYR A 1247 -25.22 0.58 -23.08
N HIS A 1248 -26.44 0.21 -23.48
CA HIS A 1248 -26.84 -1.17 -23.74
C HIS A 1248 -27.49 -1.29 -25.12
N LEU A 1249 -27.02 -2.24 -25.91
CA LEU A 1249 -27.49 -2.53 -27.25
C LEU A 1249 -27.99 -3.97 -27.30
N ASN A 1250 -29.18 -4.15 -27.87
CA ASN A 1250 -29.72 -5.44 -28.28
C ASN A 1250 -29.25 -5.74 -29.71
N VAL A 1251 -28.83 -6.97 -29.95
CA VAL A 1251 -28.41 -7.44 -31.27
C VAL A 1251 -29.59 -8.21 -31.89
N GLU A 1252 -30.21 -7.64 -32.92
CA GLU A 1252 -31.29 -8.28 -33.66
C GLU A 1252 -30.71 -9.05 -34.86
N ARG A 1253 -31.14 -10.31 -35.06
CA ARG A 1253 -30.66 -11.16 -36.15
C ARG A 1253 -31.24 -10.76 -37.50
#